data_AF-A0AA96MEL1-F1
#
_entry.id   AF-A0AA96MEL1-F1
#
_cell.length_a   1.000
_cell.length_b   1.000
_cell.length_c   1.000
_cell.angle_alpha   90.00
_cell.angle_beta   90.00
_cell.angle_gamma   90.00
#
_symmetry.space_group_name_H-M   'P 1'
#
loop_
_entity.id
_entity.type
_entity.pdbx_description
1 polymer ?
#
loop_
_entity_poly.entity_id
_entity_poly.type
_entity_poly.pdbx_seq_one_letter_code
_entity_poly.pdbx_strand_id
1 'polypeptide(L)'
;MKKIILFLIIICNSFYLTEIVDLYTLQSVLQYALVFSYFVVVQFFGYYLIKKINNGHAPLLNRKRIIFSVIISLLIIGAGGEILKDQESQSSLVTITASGEKNPLSNSSEVWITGVVVDGLEMDLSEVNRPNSWELREGSLISFTDQPASLQIPFQRSEKIEILFLKHPWSGQVNIQENSVSEKVDLYSTEASSYSYEVKGNILRISSVEILLYHFAAFVFFISLTLALLNLGNYKNKLYCLFFAYLYWIVFILTGSLSVNKIMDGFLILISIVCGITFMKTIQSGDFSKYFSNTTQKMFFVVITCYSSFAILNNKLFVDSNVFYFDIKNISVFFLFCLWLIPFEISFIRFVDRLHQKNILHKDRSFTSNKLFLWIQLFALMMVVWGLYLIAFNPANISPDSISQWKEALGIEQLSDWHPAFHTLVIKMIVSIYPSPVSVALFQMCFAAAVISSFLVLLVNCGMPKKWAFIGAFLFAVVPNNGSNIVTLWKDIPYTISLLWLTLVFARLVVRKNNFSANILNLISLTGALSCVYLFRHNGVIPFVMAIIALFIWVILKKDYKIIISLVVAVILVAGIKGPIYSAYKVIPNPAGVQYSAPVHGIASVIYHDGDLSSITSNFMEDIMPLEEWKRLYTPYSADPYIFDNQYEYINKLSQKSTKEILSMYLSTLVKNPMVVISDRLAGLNLIWDVTQPADAYNNKYSNGVYENDMGLVRHPNSLTSFFTAILDRASQNDMLNIIFWRGGLYMILFLLLIYYCFIRKMNNMYLVFLPLVANVLSLSVSMAWQDYRYIYFEFFIFFFLLGFIIYNNDQTAENA
;
A
#
# COMPACT_ATOMS: atom_id res chain seq x y z
N MET A 1 -30.95 40.82 -9.57
CA MET A 1 -30.26 39.56 -9.94
C MET A 1 -29.51 38.89 -8.77
N LYS A 2 -28.48 39.49 -8.15
CA LYS A 2 -27.69 38.81 -7.07
C LYS A 2 -28.49 38.36 -5.83
N LYS A 3 -29.46 39.16 -5.36
CA LYS A 3 -30.31 38.79 -4.21
C LYS A 3 -31.27 37.62 -4.52
N ILE A 4 -31.75 37.55 -5.77
CA ILE A 4 -32.65 36.48 -6.24
C ILE A 4 -31.89 35.15 -6.32
N ILE A 5 -30.67 35.16 -6.87
CA ILE A 5 -29.81 33.97 -6.94
C ILE A 5 -29.49 33.46 -5.52
N LEU A 6 -29.15 34.36 -4.58
CA LEU A 6 -28.91 33.97 -3.19
C LEU A 6 -30.14 33.35 -2.53
N PHE A 7 -31.32 33.93 -2.75
CA PHE A 7 -32.58 33.39 -2.25
C PHE A 7 -32.82 31.97 -2.79
N LEU A 8 -32.67 31.77 -4.11
CA LEU A 8 -32.80 30.46 -4.74
C LEU A 8 -31.82 29.43 -4.17
N ILE A 9 -30.56 29.80 -3.92
CA ILE A 9 -29.57 28.93 -3.28
C ILE A 9 -30.01 28.53 -1.88
N ILE A 10 -30.46 29.49 -1.06
CA ILE A 10 -30.91 29.21 0.32
C ILE A 10 -32.10 28.25 0.31
N ILE A 11 -33.08 28.46 -0.57
CA ILE A 11 -34.25 27.58 -0.71
C ILE A 11 -33.81 26.19 -1.14
N CYS A 12 -32.96 26.08 -2.16
CA CYS A 12 -32.49 24.82 -2.70
C CYS A 12 -31.68 24.01 -1.66
N ASN A 13 -30.78 24.67 -0.93
CA ASN A 13 -30.03 24.07 0.16
C ASN A 13 -30.93 23.63 1.32
N SER A 14 -31.93 24.45 1.65
CA SER A 14 -32.86 24.12 2.76
C SER A 14 -33.74 22.93 2.40
N PHE A 15 -34.18 22.83 1.14
CA PHE A 15 -34.87 21.66 0.62
C PHE A 15 -34.01 20.41 0.79
N TYR A 16 -32.78 20.43 0.27
CA TYR A 16 -31.86 19.30 0.37
C TYR A 16 -31.57 18.86 1.80
N LEU A 17 -31.24 19.80 2.70
CA LEU A 17 -30.98 19.47 4.10
C LEU A 17 -32.22 18.93 4.82
N THR A 18 -33.42 19.38 4.44
CA THR A 18 -34.68 18.87 5.01
C THR A 18 -34.92 17.44 4.54
N GLU A 19 -34.71 17.15 3.26
CA GLU A 19 -34.80 15.79 2.73
C GLU A 19 -33.81 14.84 3.42
N ILE A 20 -32.57 15.27 3.71
CA ILE A 20 -31.63 14.44 4.49
C ILE A 20 -32.22 14.12 5.88
N VAL A 21 -32.80 15.10 6.58
CA VAL A 21 -33.39 14.88 7.91
C VAL A 21 -34.66 14.02 7.82
N ASP A 22 -35.41 14.14 6.72
CA ASP A 22 -36.61 13.37 6.41
C ASP A 22 -36.33 11.87 6.27
N LEU A 23 -35.18 11.52 5.67
CA LEU A 23 -34.75 10.13 5.55
C LEU A 23 -34.70 9.40 6.91
N TYR A 24 -34.35 10.11 7.98
CA TYR A 24 -34.09 9.49 9.28
C TYR A 24 -35.14 9.77 10.36
N THR A 25 -35.84 10.91 10.32
CA THR A 25 -36.51 11.41 11.53
C THR A 25 -37.91 12.02 11.36
N LEU A 26 -38.31 12.45 10.17
CA LEU A 26 -39.55 13.20 10.01
C LEU A 26 -40.74 12.28 9.69
N GLN A 27 -41.88 12.57 10.32
CA GLN A 27 -43.09 11.74 10.25
C GLN A 27 -44.33 12.53 9.82
N SER A 28 -44.23 13.84 9.63
CA SER A 28 -45.37 14.68 9.24
C SER A 28 -44.96 15.91 8.42
N VAL A 29 -45.90 16.39 7.59
CA VAL A 29 -45.75 17.61 6.78
C VAL A 29 -45.45 18.84 7.66
N LEU A 30 -46.00 18.90 8.88
CA LEU A 30 -45.73 20.00 9.81
C LEU A 30 -44.28 19.98 10.29
N GLN A 31 -43.75 18.80 10.65
CA GLN A 31 -42.34 18.65 11.01
C GLN A 31 -41.42 19.00 9.85
N TYR A 32 -41.74 18.55 8.64
CA TYR A 32 -41.02 18.92 7.42
C TYR A 32 -40.99 20.44 7.21
N ALA A 33 -42.15 21.09 7.27
CA ALA A 33 -42.24 22.55 7.09
C ALA A 33 -41.45 23.32 8.16
N LEU A 34 -41.44 22.84 9.42
CA LEU A 34 -40.66 23.44 10.51
C LEU A 34 -39.15 23.28 10.28
N VAL A 35 -38.68 22.10 9.91
CA VAL A 35 -37.25 21.83 9.64
C VAL A 35 -36.76 22.61 8.42
N PHE A 36 -37.57 22.66 7.36
CA PHE A 36 -37.29 23.50 6.19
C PHE A 36 -37.16 24.97 6.58
N SER A 37 -38.13 25.50 7.33
CA SER A 37 -38.12 26.90 7.81
C SER A 37 -36.91 27.18 8.70
N TYR A 38 -36.53 26.22 9.55
CA TYR A 38 -35.33 26.29 10.37
C TYR A 38 -34.07 26.44 9.51
N PHE A 39 -33.88 25.60 8.49
CA PHE A 39 -32.71 25.71 7.61
C PHE A 39 -32.68 27.01 6.80
N VAL A 40 -33.83 27.53 6.37
CA VAL A 40 -33.91 28.84 5.71
C VAL A 40 -33.39 29.94 6.65
N VAL A 41 -33.88 29.98 7.89
CA VAL A 41 -33.47 30.99 8.89
C VAL A 41 -31.98 30.87 9.23
N VAL A 42 -31.50 29.65 9.48
CA VAL A 42 -30.09 29.38 9.80
C VAL A 42 -29.18 29.81 8.66
N GLN A 43 -29.52 29.51 7.40
CA GLN A 43 -28.70 29.90 6.26
C GLN A 43 -28.71 31.41 6.01
N PHE A 44 -29.85 32.09 6.21
CA PHE A 44 -29.90 33.56 6.17
C PHE A 44 -29.00 34.18 7.24
N PHE A 45 -29.03 33.65 8.47
CA PHE A 45 -28.18 34.10 9.56
C PHE A 45 -26.70 33.81 9.29
N GLY A 46 -26.37 32.61 8.78
CA GLY A 46 -25.02 32.24 8.38
C GLY A 46 -24.46 33.14 7.27
N TYR A 47 -25.27 33.45 6.26
CA TYR A 47 -24.90 34.43 5.23
C TYR A 47 -24.64 35.82 5.81
N TYR A 48 -25.50 36.29 6.73
CA TYR A 48 -25.32 37.56 7.42
C TYR A 48 -23.99 37.60 8.20
N LEU A 49 -23.69 36.52 8.95
CA LEU A 49 -22.42 36.38 9.67
C LEU A 49 -21.22 36.40 8.73
N ILE A 50 -21.22 35.61 7.66
CA ILE A 50 -20.13 35.58 6.67
C ILE A 50 -19.93 36.95 6.04
N LYS A 51 -21.01 37.67 5.71
CA LYS A 51 -20.95 39.04 5.17
C LYS A 51 -20.38 40.04 6.18
N LYS A 52 -20.74 39.92 7.45
CA LYS A 52 -20.23 40.76 8.54
C LYS A 52 -18.75 40.50 8.79
N ILE A 53 -18.34 39.23 8.77
CA ILE A 53 -16.95 38.78 8.85
C ILE A 53 -16.15 39.38 7.68
N ASN A 54 -16.65 39.32 6.46
CA ASN A 54 -15.94 39.85 5.27
C ASN A 54 -16.01 41.40 5.12
N ASN A 55 -16.22 42.16 6.19
CA ASN A 55 -16.30 43.64 6.18
C ASN A 55 -17.22 44.19 5.06
N GLY A 56 -18.38 43.55 4.85
CA GLY A 56 -19.37 43.99 3.86
C GLY A 56 -19.00 43.74 2.39
N HIS A 57 -17.79 43.24 2.09
CA HIS A 57 -17.45 42.78 0.75
C HIS A 57 -18.20 41.47 0.49
N ALA A 58 -18.97 41.42 -0.60
CA ALA A 58 -19.54 40.17 -1.06
C ALA A 58 -18.39 39.15 -1.21
N PRO A 59 -18.57 37.88 -0.81
CA PRO A 59 -17.55 36.86 -1.00
C PRO A 59 -17.05 36.96 -2.43
N LEU A 60 -15.76 37.27 -2.60
CA LEU A 60 -15.15 37.51 -3.91
C LEU A 60 -15.43 36.28 -4.78
N LEU A 61 -16.36 36.44 -5.73
CA LEU A 61 -16.68 35.48 -6.79
C LEU A 61 -15.48 35.36 -7.71
N ASN A 62 -14.41 34.73 -7.22
CA ASN A 62 -13.23 34.42 -8.01
C ASN A 62 -13.60 33.27 -8.94
N ARG A 63 -13.56 33.51 -10.24
CA ARG A 63 -13.89 32.51 -11.29
C ARG A 63 -13.20 31.16 -11.04
N LYS A 64 -11.94 31.15 -10.60
CA LYS A 64 -11.19 29.91 -10.30
C LYS A 64 -11.80 29.13 -9.13
N ARG A 65 -12.28 29.81 -8.09
CA ARG A 65 -12.92 29.18 -6.92
C ARG A 65 -14.27 28.59 -7.26
N ILE A 66 -15.04 29.28 -8.11
CA ILE A 66 -16.33 28.77 -8.60
C ILE A 66 -16.10 27.49 -9.40
N ILE A 67 -15.17 27.52 -10.37
CA ILE A 67 -14.82 26.33 -11.16
C ILE A 67 -14.37 25.18 -10.25
N PHE A 68 -13.48 25.46 -9.30
CA PHE A 68 -13.01 24.43 -8.35
C PHE A 68 -14.13 23.86 -7.48
N SER A 69 -15.04 24.71 -6.99
CA SER A 69 -16.18 24.26 -6.17
C SER A 69 -17.18 23.44 -6.99
N VAL A 70 -17.38 23.79 -8.26
CA VAL A 70 -18.17 23.00 -9.21
C VAL A 70 -17.54 21.62 -9.42
N ILE A 71 -16.23 21.55 -9.69
CA ILE A 71 -15.53 20.27 -9.88
C ILE A 71 -15.63 19.39 -8.63
N ILE A 72 -15.36 19.93 -7.43
CA ILE A 72 -15.51 19.18 -6.17
C ILE A 72 -16.94 18.67 -6.02
N SER A 73 -17.94 19.50 -6.30
CA SER A 73 -19.33 19.10 -6.13
C SER A 73 -19.75 18.01 -7.12
N LEU A 74 -19.23 18.06 -8.36
CA LEU A 74 -19.40 16.97 -9.33
C LEU A 74 -18.75 15.67 -8.86
N LEU A 75 -17.56 15.74 -8.26
CA LEU A 75 -16.90 14.57 -7.69
C LEU A 75 -17.68 14.01 -6.48
N ILE A 76 -18.23 14.87 -5.62
CA ILE A 76 -19.05 14.41 -4.48
C ILE A 76 -20.28 13.65 -4.98
N ILE A 77 -20.96 14.19 -6.00
CA ILE A 77 -22.12 13.51 -6.61
C ILE A 77 -21.68 12.23 -7.31
N GLY A 78 -20.60 12.27 -8.07
CA GLY A 78 -20.07 11.10 -8.75
C GLY A 78 -19.68 9.98 -7.78
N ALA A 79 -19.19 10.33 -6.59
CA ALA A 79 -18.80 9.38 -5.54
C ALA A 79 -19.99 8.76 -4.79
N GLY A 80 -21.19 9.32 -4.91
CA GLY A 80 -22.39 8.81 -4.26
C GLY A 80 -22.30 8.76 -2.73
N GLY A 81 -22.95 7.75 -2.14
CA GLY A 81 -23.02 7.52 -0.69
C GLY A 81 -24.42 7.76 -0.12
N GLU A 82 -24.55 7.65 1.21
CA GLU A 82 -25.80 7.75 1.98
C GLU A 82 -26.57 9.07 1.80
N ILE A 83 -25.95 10.03 1.14
CA ILE A 83 -26.46 11.38 0.97
C ILE A 83 -27.16 11.57 -0.39
N LEU A 84 -27.02 10.62 -1.33
CA LEU A 84 -27.82 10.59 -2.57
C LEU A 84 -29.05 9.71 -2.37
N LYS A 85 -30.25 10.31 -2.50
CA LYS A 85 -31.53 9.61 -2.42
C LYS A 85 -31.78 8.92 -3.76
N ASP A 86 -31.37 7.66 -3.85
CA ASP A 86 -31.60 6.83 -5.04
C ASP A 86 -32.90 6.01 -4.93
N GLN A 87 -33.33 5.69 -3.70
CA GLN A 87 -34.55 4.95 -3.39
C GLN A 87 -35.20 5.47 -2.09
N GLU A 88 -36.49 5.21 -1.90
CA GLU A 88 -37.22 5.61 -0.70
C GLU A 88 -37.84 4.38 -0.06
N SER A 89 -37.68 4.22 1.25
CA SER A 89 -38.29 3.09 1.96
C SER A 89 -39.68 3.40 2.48
N GLN A 90 -40.51 2.40 2.62
CA GLN A 90 -41.81 2.42 3.32
C GLN A 90 -41.95 1.18 4.23
N SER A 91 -42.91 1.22 5.15
CA SER A 91 -43.33 0.02 5.89
C SER A 91 -43.89 -1.02 4.93
N SER A 92 -43.56 -2.28 5.15
CA SER A 92 -44.08 -3.41 4.36
C SER A 92 -44.69 -4.47 5.26
N LEU A 93 -45.63 -5.25 4.73
CA LEU A 93 -46.19 -6.41 5.41
C LEU A 93 -45.93 -7.63 4.54
N VAL A 94 -45.18 -8.59 5.07
CA VAL A 94 -44.88 -9.85 4.38
C VAL A 94 -45.72 -10.96 5.01
N THR A 95 -46.48 -11.66 4.18
CA THR A 95 -47.24 -12.85 4.59
C THR A 95 -46.53 -14.09 4.07
N ILE A 96 -46.03 -14.90 4.98
CA ILE A 96 -45.34 -16.17 4.69
C ILE A 96 -46.30 -17.31 4.97
N THR A 97 -46.65 -18.08 3.95
CA THR A 97 -47.58 -19.21 4.09
C THR A 97 -46.85 -20.51 3.82
N ALA A 98 -46.65 -21.33 4.85
CA ALA A 98 -46.24 -22.71 4.67
C ALA A 98 -47.40 -23.47 4.03
N SER A 99 -47.22 -24.00 2.81
CA SER A 99 -48.36 -24.47 2.00
C SER A 99 -48.88 -25.85 2.41
N GLY A 100 -48.07 -26.65 3.10
CA GLY A 100 -48.33 -28.08 3.30
C GLY A 100 -48.03 -28.96 2.10
N GLU A 101 -47.66 -28.37 0.97
CA GLU A 101 -47.19 -29.10 -0.21
C GLU A 101 -45.70 -29.40 -0.07
N LYS A 102 -45.29 -30.57 -0.55
CA LYS A 102 -43.89 -30.99 -0.55
C LYS A 102 -43.45 -31.44 -1.93
N ASN A 103 -42.16 -31.25 -2.21
CA ASN A 103 -41.50 -31.90 -3.33
C ASN A 103 -41.65 -33.43 -3.21
N PRO A 104 -41.87 -34.20 -4.30
CA PRO A 104 -41.98 -35.65 -4.23
C PRO A 104 -40.77 -36.34 -3.55
N LEU A 105 -39.59 -35.72 -3.61
CA LEU A 105 -38.36 -36.22 -2.97
C LEU A 105 -38.21 -35.79 -1.50
N SER A 106 -39.07 -34.90 -1.00
CA SER A 106 -38.99 -34.39 0.37
C SER A 106 -39.65 -35.33 1.38
N ASN A 107 -39.00 -35.47 2.53
CA ASN A 107 -39.47 -36.31 3.63
C ASN A 107 -40.67 -35.68 4.37
N SER A 108 -40.82 -34.35 4.35
CA SER A 108 -41.87 -33.62 5.07
C SER A 108 -42.26 -32.34 4.31
N SER A 109 -43.10 -31.48 4.92
CA SER A 109 -43.53 -30.18 4.38
C SER A 109 -43.14 -29.02 5.30
N GLU A 110 -42.06 -29.18 6.07
CA GLU A 110 -41.67 -28.20 7.09
C GLU A 110 -41.15 -26.92 6.44
N VAL A 111 -41.49 -25.78 7.01
CA VAL A 111 -40.94 -24.48 6.61
C VAL A 111 -40.29 -23.84 7.81
N TRP A 112 -39.00 -23.52 7.67
CA TRP A 112 -38.17 -22.93 8.69
C TRP A 112 -37.71 -21.54 8.26
N ILE A 113 -37.95 -20.55 9.12
CA ILE A 113 -37.36 -19.21 9.03
C ILE A 113 -36.25 -19.16 10.07
N THR A 114 -35.01 -19.14 9.61
CA THR A 114 -33.82 -19.21 10.47
C THR A 114 -33.31 -17.85 10.90
N GLY A 115 -33.71 -16.79 10.21
CA GLY A 115 -33.32 -15.43 10.54
C GLY A 115 -34.07 -14.41 9.69
N VAL A 116 -34.17 -13.19 10.20
CA VAL A 116 -34.66 -12.03 9.47
C VAL A 116 -33.68 -10.91 9.72
N VAL A 117 -33.08 -10.37 8.65
CA VAL A 117 -32.08 -9.31 8.71
C VAL A 117 -32.68 -8.02 8.17
N VAL A 118 -32.73 -6.99 9.00
CA VAL A 118 -33.26 -5.67 8.67
C VAL A 118 -32.12 -4.66 8.74
N ASP A 119 -31.79 -4.03 7.62
CA ASP A 119 -30.69 -3.06 7.49
C ASP A 119 -29.34 -3.57 8.06
N GLY A 120 -29.08 -4.87 7.88
CA GLY A 120 -27.87 -5.54 8.37
C GLY A 120 -27.88 -5.95 9.85
N LEU A 121 -28.98 -5.72 10.56
CA LEU A 121 -29.20 -6.16 11.94
C LEU A 121 -30.17 -7.34 11.98
N GLU A 122 -29.81 -8.39 12.71
CA GLU A 122 -30.66 -9.57 12.89
C GLU A 122 -31.79 -9.27 13.87
N MET A 123 -33.02 -9.58 13.46
CA MET A 123 -34.23 -9.41 14.25
C MET A 123 -34.42 -10.60 15.19
N ASP A 124 -34.82 -10.34 16.44
CA ASP A 124 -35.18 -11.40 17.38
C ASP A 124 -36.54 -12.01 16.99
N LEU A 125 -36.51 -13.23 16.47
CA LEU A 125 -37.72 -13.95 16.02
C LEU A 125 -38.65 -14.34 17.17
N SER A 126 -38.20 -14.29 18.43
CA SER A 126 -39.05 -14.59 19.58
C SER A 126 -40.14 -13.54 19.82
N GLU A 127 -39.90 -12.30 19.38
CA GLU A 127 -40.82 -11.16 19.47
C GLU A 127 -41.86 -11.12 18.34
N VAL A 128 -41.73 -11.98 17.33
CA VAL A 128 -42.69 -12.06 16.22
C VAL A 128 -44.01 -12.66 16.71
N ASN A 129 -45.08 -11.92 16.48
CA ASN A 129 -46.44 -12.39 16.77
C ASN A 129 -46.79 -13.55 15.85
N ARG A 130 -47.02 -14.74 16.43
CA ARG A 130 -47.17 -16.00 15.69
C ARG A 130 -48.49 -16.69 16.01
N PRO A 131 -49.22 -17.25 15.02
CA PRO A 131 -50.35 -18.12 15.27
C PRO A 131 -49.88 -19.49 15.78
N ASN A 132 -50.80 -20.27 16.37
CA ASN A 132 -50.48 -21.58 16.97
C ASN A 132 -49.87 -22.59 15.98
N SER A 133 -50.03 -22.39 14.67
CA SER A 133 -49.47 -23.23 13.61
C SER A 133 -47.99 -22.93 13.27
N TRP A 134 -47.39 -21.97 13.99
CA TRP A 134 -45.96 -21.64 13.93
C TRP A 134 -45.33 -21.70 15.32
N GLU A 135 -44.32 -22.54 15.49
CA GLU A 135 -43.57 -22.74 16.74
C GLU A 135 -42.21 -22.05 16.69
N LEU A 136 -41.69 -21.63 17.84
CA LEU A 136 -40.31 -21.16 17.99
C LEU A 136 -39.45 -22.30 18.51
N ARG A 137 -38.42 -22.70 17.76
CA ARG A 137 -37.44 -23.74 18.17
C ARG A 137 -36.04 -23.25 17.91
N GLU A 138 -35.21 -23.25 18.96
CA GLU A 138 -33.78 -22.87 18.88
C GLU A 138 -33.53 -21.53 18.17
N GLY A 139 -34.41 -20.54 18.39
CA GLY A 139 -34.31 -19.21 17.78
C GLY A 139 -34.89 -19.10 16.36
N SER A 140 -35.33 -20.21 15.75
CA SER A 140 -35.97 -20.24 14.43
C SER A 140 -37.49 -20.42 14.54
N LEU A 141 -38.23 -19.91 13.56
CA LEU A 141 -39.68 -20.14 13.44
C LEU A 141 -39.93 -21.32 12.49
N ILE A 142 -40.74 -22.29 12.93
CA ILE A 142 -41.06 -23.49 12.18
C ILE A 142 -42.57 -23.68 12.06
N SER A 143 -43.04 -24.04 10.86
CA SER A 143 -44.37 -24.63 10.67
C SER A 143 -44.25 -26.02 10.05
N PHE A 144 -44.87 -27.02 10.68
CA PHE A 144 -44.84 -28.42 10.26
C PHE A 144 -46.17 -29.17 10.50
N THR A 145 -47.11 -28.60 11.25
CA THR A 145 -48.46 -29.13 11.50
C THR A 145 -49.51 -28.08 11.18
N ASP A 146 -50.75 -28.52 10.93
CA ASP A 146 -51.90 -27.65 10.64
C ASP A 146 -51.67 -26.68 9.46
N GLN A 147 -50.99 -27.18 8.42
CA GLN A 147 -50.72 -26.47 7.18
C GLN A 147 -51.91 -26.60 6.19
N PRO A 148 -52.21 -25.58 5.35
CA PRO A 148 -51.44 -24.35 5.15
C PRO A 148 -51.53 -23.36 6.32
N ALA A 149 -50.38 -22.80 6.69
CA ALA A 149 -50.23 -21.95 7.87
C ALA A 149 -49.54 -20.62 7.50
N SER A 150 -50.25 -19.51 7.69
CA SER A 150 -49.75 -18.16 7.35
C SER A 150 -49.23 -17.41 8.58
N LEU A 151 -48.04 -16.82 8.44
CA LEU A 151 -47.39 -15.92 9.40
C LEU A 151 -47.28 -14.54 8.76
N GLN A 152 -47.69 -13.49 9.48
CA GLN A 152 -47.57 -12.11 9.02
C GLN A 152 -46.48 -11.40 9.82
N ILE A 153 -45.49 -10.87 9.11
CA ILE A 153 -44.39 -10.11 9.71
C ILE A 153 -44.48 -8.66 9.22
N PRO A 154 -44.90 -7.71 10.08
CA PRO A 154 -44.88 -6.30 9.75
C PRO A 154 -43.45 -5.76 9.88
N PHE A 155 -42.98 -5.09 8.84
CA PHE A 155 -41.71 -4.39 8.83
C PHE A 155 -41.92 -2.88 8.88
N GLN A 156 -41.17 -2.22 9.76
CA GLN A 156 -41.06 -0.76 9.76
C GLN A 156 -40.27 -0.29 8.51
N ARG A 157 -40.28 1.02 8.26
CA ARG A 157 -39.53 1.64 7.15
C ARG A 157 -38.04 1.24 7.22
N SER A 158 -37.59 0.41 6.29
CA SER A 158 -36.24 -0.16 6.24
C SER A 158 -35.74 -0.23 4.79
N GLU A 159 -34.44 -0.05 4.55
CA GLU A 159 -33.84 -0.04 3.19
C GLU A 159 -33.66 -1.45 2.63
N LYS A 160 -33.21 -2.39 3.46
CA LYS A 160 -32.97 -3.77 3.08
C LYS A 160 -33.56 -4.73 4.10
N ILE A 161 -34.40 -5.66 3.64
CA ILE A 161 -34.97 -6.71 4.48
C ILE A 161 -34.74 -8.05 3.79
N GLU A 162 -34.03 -8.95 4.48
CA GLU A 162 -33.76 -10.31 4.02
C GLU A 162 -34.39 -11.32 4.98
N ILE A 163 -35.14 -12.27 4.44
CA ILE A 163 -35.74 -13.38 5.19
C ILE A 163 -35.01 -14.66 4.81
N LEU A 164 -34.39 -15.30 5.80
CA LEU A 164 -33.59 -16.50 5.61
C LEU A 164 -34.44 -17.74 5.90
N PHE A 165 -34.53 -18.62 4.91
CA PHE A 165 -35.21 -19.90 5.00
C PHE A 165 -34.20 -21.05 4.99
N LEU A 166 -34.46 -22.10 5.78
CA LEU A 166 -33.66 -23.32 5.72
C LEU A 166 -34.11 -24.17 4.52
N LYS A 167 -33.14 -24.67 3.75
CA LYS A 167 -33.33 -25.70 2.73
C LYS A 167 -32.69 -27.00 3.18
N HIS A 168 -33.48 -28.06 3.32
CA HIS A 168 -33.02 -29.38 3.74
C HIS A 168 -33.95 -30.50 3.25
N PRO A 169 -33.62 -31.80 3.46
CA PRO A 169 -34.39 -32.92 2.91
C PRO A 169 -35.84 -33.07 3.43
N TRP A 170 -36.25 -32.30 4.45
CA TRP A 170 -37.61 -32.32 5.00
C TRP A 170 -38.40 -31.04 4.68
N SER A 171 -37.80 -30.09 3.93
CA SER A 171 -38.44 -28.82 3.63
C SER A 171 -39.62 -28.96 2.65
N GLY A 172 -40.68 -28.20 2.91
CA GLY A 172 -41.84 -28.05 2.03
C GLY A 172 -41.77 -26.83 1.12
N GLN A 173 -42.92 -26.47 0.56
CA GLN A 173 -43.07 -25.26 -0.25
C GLN A 173 -43.61 -24.10 0.60
N VAL A 174 -43.10 -22.90 0.34
CA VAL A 174 -43.54 -21.66 0.99
C VAL A 174 -44.09 -20.70 -0.06
N ASN A 175 -45.19 -20.04 0.25
CA ASN A 175 -45.71 -18.92 -0.53
C ASN A 175 -45.45 -17.62 0.23
N ILE A 176 -44.66 -16.73 -0.37
CA ILE A 176 -44.28 -15.43 0.20
C ILE A 176 -45.07 -14.37 -0.56
N GLN A 177 -45.91 -13.62 0.16
CA GLN A 177 -46.74 -12.58 -0.40
C GLN A 177 -46.36 -11.21 0.18
N GLU A 178 -46.09 -10.27 -0.73
CA GLU A 178 -45.83 -8.87 -0.43
C GLU A 178 -46.70 -7.99 -1.33
N ASN A 179 -47.49 -7.08 -0.74
CA ASN A 179 -48.44 -6.24 -1.47
C ASN A 179 -49.36 -7.08 -2.41
N SER A 180 -49.29 -6.86 -3.72
CA SER A 180 -50.04 -7.60 -4.75
C SER A 180 -49.23 -8.71 -5.46
N VAL A 181 -48.01 -9.00 -5.00
CA VAL A 181 -47.11 -9.99 -5.59
C VAL A 181 -47.02 -11.20 -4.66
N SER A 182 -47.09 -12.40 -5.24
CA SER A 182 -47.00 -13.68 -4.53
C SER A 182 -45.96 -14.55 -5.23
N GLU A 183 -44.98 -15.06 -4.48
CA GLU A 183 -43.93 -15.92 -4.98
C GLU A 183 -43.96 -17.26 -4.24
N LYS A 184 -44.04 -18.36 -5.01
CA LYS A 184 -44.03 -19.72 -4.47
C LYS A 184 -42.64 -20.33 -4.64
N VAL A 185 -42.03 -20.73 -3.53
CA VAL A 185 -40.65 -21.25 -3.47
C VAL A 185 -40.64 -22.67 -2.94
N ASP A 186 -39.91 -23.57 -3.63
CA ASP A 186 -39.62 -24.92 -3.14
C ASP A 186 -38.30 -24.94 -2.37
N LEU A 187 -38.38 -25.22 -1.06
CA LEU A 187 -37.24 -25.18 -0.16
C LEU A 187 -36.49 -26.52 -0.08
N TYR A 188 -36.91 -27.56 -0.81
CA TYR A 188 -36.21 -28.84 -0.81
C TYR A 188 -34.74 -28.73 -1.28
N SER A 189 -33.85 -29.42 -0.59
CA SER A 189 -32.42 -29.60 -0.95
C SER A 189 -31.88 -30.89 -0.34
N THR A 190 -30.96 -31.58 -1.04
CA THR A 190 -30.29 -32.78 -0.52
C THR A 190 -29.27 -32.46 0.57
N GLU A 191 -28.68 -31.27 0.53
CA GLU A 191 -27.74 -30.75 1.54
C GLU A 191 -28.33 -29.52 2.24
N ALA A 192 -28.02 -29.36 3.53
CA ALA A 192 -28.48 -28.23 4.32
C ALA A 192 -27.87 -26.92 3.79
N SER A 193 -28.72 -25.98 3.38
CA SER A 193 -28.34 -24.66 2.89
C SER A 193 -29.41 -23.63 3.26
N SER A 194 -29.17 -22.35 2.96
CA SER A 194 -30.13 -21.27 3.21
C SER A 194 -30.62 -20.64 1.91
N TYR A 195 -31.89 -20.25 1.86
CA TYR A 195 -32.45 -19.39 0.83
C TYR A 195 -32.73 -18.01 1.42
N SER A 196 -32.15 -16.96 0.85
CA SER A 196 -32.44 -15.58 1.24
C SER A 196 -33.49 -14.99 0.30
N TYR A 197 -34.59 -14.52 0.86
CA TYR A 197 -35.61 -13.75 0.15
C TYR A 197 -35.47 -12.27 0.47
N GLU A 198 -35.19 -11.45 -0.54
CA GLU A 198 -35.15 -10.00 -0.43
C GLU A 198 -36.55 -9.42 -0.62
N VAL A 199 -37.09 -8.79 0.43
CA VAL A 199 -38.39 -8.10 0.38
C VAL A 199 -38.24 -6.89 -0.54
N LYS A 200 -39.20 -6.69 -1.45
CA LYS A 200 -39.25 -5.55 -2.38
C LYS A 200 -40.37 -4.58 -2.04
N GLY A 201 -41.37 -5.02 -1.29
CA GLY A 201 -42.52 -4.20 -0.88
C GLY A 201 -42.17 -2.99 -0.01
N ASN A 202 -40.98 -2.98 0.61
CA ASN A 202 -40.44 -1.87 1.40
C ASN A 202 -39.84 -0.75 0.54
N ILE A 203 -39.69 -0.92 -0.78
CA ILE A 203 -39.08 0.10 -1.65
C ILE A 203 -40.18 0.86 -2.42
N LEU A 204 -40.29 2.17 -2.20
CA LEU A 204 -41.07 3.11 -3.01
C LEU A 204 -40.30 3.48 -4.28
N ARG A 205 -40.95 3.34 -5.43
CA ARG A 205 -40.41 3.87 -6.70
C ARG A 205 -40.54 5.39 -6.73
N ILE A 206 -39.45 6.08 -6.46
CA ILE A 206 -39.31 7.52 -6.68
C ILE A 206 -39.30 7.81 -8.19
N SER A 207 -39.89 8.94 -8.62
CA SER A 207 -39.80 9.36 -10.01
C SER A 207 -38.38 9.81 -10.38
N SER A 208 -37.96 9.58 -11.63
CA SER A 208 -36.64 10.05 -12.11
C SER A 208 -36.48 11.59 -12.02
N VAL A 209 -37.59 12.33 -11.99
CA VAL A 209 -37.60 13.79 -11.83
C VAL A 209 -37.27 14.21 -10.41
N GLU A 210 -37.84 13.54 -9.40
CA GLU A 210 -37.53 13.79 -7.99
C GLU A 210 -36.07 13.47 -7.67
N ILE A 211 -35.55 12.35 -8.19
CA ILE A 211 -34.12 12.01 -8.08
C ILE A 211 -33.26 13.12 -8.68
N LEU A 212 -33.58 13.59 -9.89
CA LEU A 212 -32.83 14.66 -10.55
C LEU A 212 -32.87 15.98 -9.77
N LEU A 213 -34.04 16.35 -9.23
CA LEU A 213 -34.20 17.55 -8.40
C LEU A 213 -33.39 17.46 -7.11
N TYR A 214 -33.40 16.29 -6.46
CA TYR A 214 -32.63 16.05 -5.25
C TYR A 214 -31.12 16.12 -5.52
N HIS A 215 -30.64 15.48 -6.59
CA HIS A 215 -29.23 15.56 -7.01
C HIS A 215 -28.80 16.98 -7.39
N PHE A 216 -29.68 17.73 -8.06
CA PHE A 216 -29.43 19.14 -8.35
C PHE A 216 -29.36 19.99 -7.08
N ALA A 217 -30.22 19.70 -6.10
CA ALA A 217 -30.19 20.40 -4.81
C ALA A 217 -28.93 20.08 -4.00
N ALA A 218 -28.50 18.81 -3.98
CA ALA A 218 -27.22 18.37 -3.42
C ALA A 218 -26.05 19.10 -4.09
N PHE A 219 -26.07 19.20 -5.43
CA PHE A 219 -25.05 19.91 -6.21
C PHE A 219 -24.92 21.38 -5.80
N VAL A 220 -26.05 22.09 -5.72
CA VAL A 220 -26.09 23.49 -5.31
C VAL A 220 -25.60 23.66 -3.86
N PHE A 221 -25.99 22.73 -2.98
CA PHE A 221 -25.53 22.71 -1.59
C PHE A 221 -24.02 22.58 -1.50
N PHE A 222 -23.41 21.57 -2.11
CA PHE A 222 -21.97 21.35 -2.04
C PHE A 222 -21.15 22.47 -2.70
N ILE A 223 -21.67 23.09 -3.77
CA ILE A 223 -21.03 24.29 -4.36
C ILE A 223 -21.01 25.41 -3.33
N SER A 224 -22.17 25.69 -2.72
CA SER A 224 -22.33 26.79 -1.79
C SER A 224 -21.49 26.61 -0.52
N LEU A 225 -21.44 25.39 0.02
CA LEU A 225 -20.66 25.02 1.20
C LEU A 225 -19.15 25.10 0.91
N THR A 226 -18.70 24.54 -0.21
CA THR A 226 -17.29 24.60 -0.63
C THR A 226 -16.84 26.05 -0.81
N LEU A 227 -17.65 26.89 -1.47
CA LEU A 227 -17.36 28.32 -1.62
C LEU A 227 -17.33 29.05 -0.28
N ALA A 228 -18.25 28.74 0.64
CA ALA A 228 -18.27 29.36 1.97
C ALA A 228 -16.99 29.02 2.76
N LEU A 229 -16.57 27.76 2.78
CA LEU A 229 -15.36 27.31 3.47
C LEU A 229 -14.08 27.93 2.88
N LEU A 230 -13.96 27.96 1.55
CA LEU A 230 -12.81 28.60 0.87
C LEU A 230 -12.74 30.11 1.13
N ASN A 231 -13.88 30.78 1.33
CA ASN A 231 -13.94 32.21 1.63
C ASN A 231 -13.69 32.52 3.11
N LEU A 232 -14.15 31.67 4.05
CA LEU A 232 -13.82 31.80 5.47
C LEU A 232 -12.31 31.76 5.71
N GLY A 233 -11.62 30.89 4.99
CA GLY A 233 -10.17 30.79 5.03
C GLY A 233 -9.43 32.11 4.70
N ASN A 234 -9.98 32.93 3.79
CA ASN A 234 -9.38 34.22 3.43
C ASN A 234 -9.43 35.27 4.54
N TYR A 235 -10.45 35.23 5.40
CA TYR A 235 -10.60 36.21 6.47
C TYR A 235 -9.62 35.95 7.61
N LYS A 236 -9.52 34.69 8.04
CA LYS A 236 -8.52 34.23 8.99
C LYS A 236 -7.93 32.93 8.46
N ASN A 237 -6.67 32.98 8.04
CA ASN A 237 -5.97 31.84 7.44
C ASN A 237 -6.01 30.54 8.26
N LYS A 238 -6.24 30.61 9.57
CA LYS A 238 -6.42 29.43 10.43
C LYS A 238 -7.69 28.63 10.10
N LEU A 239 -8.72 29.26 9.51
CA LEU A 239 -10.02 28.62 9.23
C LEU A 239 -10.01 27.67 8.03
N TYR A 240 -8.97 27.67 7.19
CA TYR A 240 -8.81 26.67 6.14
C TYR A 240 -8.67 25.23 6.68
N CYS A 241 -8.30 25.05 7.95
CA CYS A 241 -8.34 23.72 8.56
C CYS A 241 -9.73 23.09 8.52
N LEU A 242 -10.79 23.92 8.56
CA LEU A 242 -12.18 23.46 8.41
C LEU A 242 -12.47 22.92 7.01
N PHE A 243 -11.84 23.48 5.97
CA PHE A 243 -11.95 22.95 4.61
C PHE A 243 -11.31 21.56 4.49
N PHE A 244 -10.18 21.33 5.16
CA PHE A 244 -9.52 20.03 5.15
C PHE A 244 -10.24 18.99 6.02
N ALA A 245 -10.83 19.41 7.14
CA ALA A 245 -11.75 18.57 7.91
C ALA A 245 -13.01 18.22 7.10
N TYR A 246 -13.50 19.16 6.29
CA TYR A 246 -14.59 18.92 5.35
C TYR A 246 -14.22 17.92 4.24
N LEU A 247 -13.03 18.03 3.64
CA LEU A 247 -12.54 17.02 2.69
C LEU A 247 -12.39 15.65 3.34
N TYR A 248 -11.93 15.58 4.59
CA TYR A 248 -11.91 14.32 5.35
C TYR A 248 -13.31 13.73 5.47
N TRP A 249 -14.28 14.53 5.95
CA TRP A 249 -15.66 14.11 6.13
C TRP A 249 -16.26 13.60 4.81
N ILE A 250 -16.01 14.29 3.69
CA ILE A 250 -16.43 13.81 2.37
C ILE A 250 -15.82 12.43 2.08
N VAL A 251 -14.49 12.32 2.16
CA VAL A 251 -13.78 11.15 1.67
C VAL A 251 -14.06 9.90 2.51
N PHE A 252 -14.05 10.03 3.83
CA PHE A 252 -14.11 8.88 4.74
C PHE A 252 -15.50 8.60 5.33
N ILE A 253 -16.35 9.62 5.45
CA ILE A 253 -17.66 9.47 6.07
C ILE A 253 -18.75 9.45 5.00
N LEU A 254 -18.80 10.48 4.14
CA LEU A 254 -19.88 10.65 3.18
C LEU A 254 -19.93 9.57 2.10
N THR A 255 -18.77 9.16 1.57
CA THR A 255 -18.75 8.22 0.43
C THR A 255 -19.09 6.79 0.83
N GLY A 256 -18.96 6.44 2.12
CA GLY A 256 -19.07 5.07 2.63
C GLY A 256 -17.99 4.10 2.10
N SER A 257 -17.14 4.52 1.15
CA SER A 257 -16.18 3.64 0.47
C SER A 257 -14.93 3.31 1.31
N LEU A 258 -14.65 4.09 2.35
CA LEU A 258 -13.42 3.98 3.14
C LEU A 258 -13.75 3.85 4.62
N SER A 259 -13.95 2.61 5.08
CA SER A 259 -14.12 2.35 6.50
C SER A 259 -12.78 2.33 7.23
N VAL A 260 -12.74 3.02 8.37
CA VAL A 260 -11.65 2.99 9.35
C VAL A 260 -12.25 2.91 10.75
N ASN A 261 -11.47 2.44 11.73
CA ASN A 261 -11.96 2.39 13.11
C ASN A 261 -12.02 3.79 13.75
N LYS A 262 -12.84 3.97 14.79
CA LYS A 262 -13.06 5.26 15.46
C LYS A 262 -11.80 5.94 15.99
N ILE A 263 -10.77 5.16 16.38
CA ILE A 263 -9.49 5.71 16.86
C ILE A 263 -8.73 6.31 15.68
N MET A 264 -8.68 5.59 14.56
CA MET A 264 -8.10 6.06 13.31
C MET A 264 -8.84 7.29 12.80
N ASP A 265 -10.17 7.34 12.90
CA ASP A 265 -10.95 8.54 12.53
C ASP A 265 -10.45 9.78 13.28
N GLY A 266 -10.39 9.69 14.62
CA GLY A 266 -9.91 10.79 15.45
C GLY A 266 -8.48 11.21 15.10
N PHE A 267 -7.60 10.24 14.83
CA PHE A 267 -6.23 10.50 14.41
C PHE A 267 -6.16 11.19 13.04
N LEU A 268 -6.88 10.68 12.04
CA LEU A 268 -6.90 11.21 10.67
C LEU A 268 -7.48 12.63 10.63
N ILE A 269 -8.56 12.89 11.36
CA ILE A 269 -9.13 14.25 11.50
C ILE A 269 -8.09 15.20 12.09
N LEU A 270 -7.44 14.81 13.19
CA LEU A 270 -6.44 15.64 13.86
C LEU A 270 -5.26 15.96 12.94
N ILE A 271 -4.72 14.96 12.25
CA ILE A 271 -3.59 15.16 11.35
C ILE A 271 -3.99 15.94 10.09
N SER A 272 -5.23 15.77 9.56
CA SER A 272 -5.76 16.60 8.48
C SER A 272 -5.83 18.08 8.87
N ILE A 273 -6.24 18.39 10.10
CA ILE A 273 -6.24 19.75 10.64
C ILE A 273 -4.80 20.30 10.71
N VAL A 274 -3.85 19.52 11.25
CA VAL A 274 -2.44 19.92 11.38
C VAL A 274 -1.78 20.16 10.02
N CYS A 275 -1.97 19.24 9.06
CA CYS A 275 -1.48 19.36 7.69
C CYS A 275 -2.15 20.53 6.97
N GLY A 276 -3.45 20.76 7.21
CA GLY A 276 -4.17 21.93 6.70
C GLY A 276 -3.61 23.26 7.20
N ILE A 277 -3.31 23.36 8.50
CA ILE A 277 -2.64 24.54 9.08
C ILE A 277 -1.25 24.74 8.46
N THR A 278 -0.52 23.65 8.24
CA THR A 278 0.84 23.68 7.69
C THR A 278 0.82 24.11 6.22
N PHE A 279 -0.08 23.55 5.41
CA PHE A 279 -0.35 23.97 4.04
C PHE A 279 -0.63 25.47 3.95
N MET A 280 -1.44 26.01 4.86
CA MET A 280 -1.72 27.44 4.90
C MET A 280 -0.52 28.30 5.24
N LYS A 281 0.33 27.84 6.18
CA LYS A 281 1.60 28.50 6.46
C LYS A 281 2.51 28.51 5.23
N THR A 282 2.48 27.46 4.40
CA THR A 282 3.21 27.39 3.12
C THR A 282 2.76 28.44 2.13
N ILE A 283 1.45 28.65 1.99
CA ILE A 283 0.90 29.69 1.12
C ILE A 283 1.32 31.08 1.63
N GLN A 284 1.16 31.34 2.92
CA GLN A 284 1.46 32.65 3.52
C GLN A 284 2.94 33.02 3.46
N SER A 285 3.85 32.06 3.64
CA SER A 285 5.28 32.35 3.60
C SER A 285 5.83 32.47 2.18
N GLY A 286 4.99 32.37 1.13
CA GLY A 286 5.44 32.37 -0.27
C GLY A 286 6.16 31.09 -0.70
N ASP A 287 6.30 30.11 0.20
CA ASP A 287 6.94 28.82 -0.11
C ASP A 287 6.13 28.05 -1.17
N PHE A 288 4.81 28.26 -1.25
CA PHE A 288 3.97 27.61 -2.26
C PHE A 288 4.38 27.99 -3.69
N SER A 289 4.65 29.27 -3.96
CA SER A 289 5.13 29.70 -5.29
C SER A 289 6.52 29.16 -5.62
N LYS A 290 7.32 28.83 -4.62
CA LYS A 290 8.64 28.22 -4.79
C LYS A 290 8.54 26.74 -5.12
N TYR A 291 7.61 26.01 -4.48
CA TYR A 291 7.39 24.59 -4.76
C TYR A 291 6.69 24.38 -6.10
N PHE A 292 5.83 25.32 -6.52
CA PHE A 292 4.99 25.21 -7.72
C PHE A 292 5.19 26.38 -8.71
N SER A 293 6.45 26.72 -8.99
CA SER A 293 6.84 27.89 -9.80
C SER A 293 6.43 27.77 -11.27
N ASN A 294 6.47 26.55 -11.84
CA ASN A 294 6.19 26.29 -13.25
C ASN A 294 5.26 25.08 -13.47
N THR A 295 4.80 24.89 -14.71
CA THR A 295 3.87 23.80 -15.07
C THR A 295 4.49 22.42 -14.86
N THR A 296 5.77 22.24 -15.16
CA THR A 296 6.47 20.95 -14.97
C THR A 296 6.48 20.53 -13.50
N GLN A 297 6.78 21.44 -12.57
CA GLN A 297 6.73 21.18 -11.13
C GLN A 297 5.32 20.84 -10.64
N LYS A 298 4.29 21.45 -11.22
CA LYS A 298 2.89 21.13 -10.89
C LYS A 298 2.50 19.75 -11.41
N MET A 299 2.84 19.43 -12.65
CA MET A 299 2.52 18.13 -13.26
C MET A 299 3.25 17.00 -12.55
N PHE A 300 4.54 17.17 -12.21
CA PHE A 300 5.28 16.16 -11.47
C PHE A 300 4.64 15.91 -10.10
N PHE A 301 4.27 16.96 -9.37
CA PHE A 301 3.58 16.79 -8.09
C PHE A 301 2.22 16.10 -8.24
N VAL A 302 1.42 16.45 -9.26
CA VAL A 302 0.14 15.77 -9.53
C VAL A 302 0.35 14.28 -9.80
N VAL A 303 1.38 13.89 -10.56
CA VAL A 303 1.70 12.47 -10.80
C VAL A 303 2.04 11.78 -9.47
N ILE A 304 2.80 12.42 -8.59
CA ILE A 304 3.11 11.88 -7.26
C ILE A 304 1.83 11.72 -6.44
N THR A 305 0.97 12.74 -6.35
CA THR A 305 -0.28 12.65 -5.60
C THR A 305 -1.20 11.54 -6.13
N CYS A 306 -1.30 11.37 -7.45
CA CYS A 306 -2.05 10.28 -8.06
C CYS A 306 -1.44 8.91 -7.71
N TYR A 307 -0.11 8.77 -7.81
CA TYR A 307 0.59 7.55 -7.40
C TYR A 307 0.37 7.24 -5.92
N SER A 308 0.54 8.23 -5.04
CA SER A 308 0.35 8.08 -3.59
C SER A 308 -1.08 7.65 -3.26
N SER A 309 -2.06 8.24 -3.93
CA SER A 309 -3.47 7.89 -3.74
C SER A 309 -3.76 6.47 -4.24
N PHE A 310 -3.16 6.07 -5.37
CA PHE A 310 -3.27 4.72 -5.91
C PHE A 310 -2.64 3.71 -4.93
N ALA A 311 -1.43 3.98 -4.46
CA ALA A 311 -0.71 3.17 -3.48
C ALA A 311 -1.46 2.98 -2.15
N ILE A 312 -2.37 3.88 -1.79
CA ILE A 312 -3.17 3.78 -0.56
C ILE A 312 -4.54 3.14 -0.80
N LEU A 313 -5.18 3.41 -1.94
CA LEU A 313 -6.59 3.10 -2.15
C LEU A 313 -6.87 1.98 -3.15
N ASN A 314 -5.88 1.56 -3.93
CA ASN A 314 -6.11 0.72 -5.10
C ASN A 314 -7.00 -0.49 -4.82
N ASN A 315 -6.64 -1.37 -3.87
CA ASN A 315 -7.40 -2.61 -3.68
C ASN A 315 -8.81 -2.37 -3.13
N LYS A 316 -9.05 -1.21 -2.52
CA LYS A 316 -10.37 -0.85 -2.02
C LYS A 316 -11.28 -0.30 -3.12
N LEU A 317 -10.70 0.34 -4.14
CA LEU A 317 -11.46 1.10 -5.14
C LEU A 317 -11.45 0.48 -6.54
N PHE A 318 -10.39 -0.19 -6.94
CA PHE A 318 -10.19 -0.55 -8.35
C PHE A 318 -9.94 -2.03 -8.57
N VAL A 319 -9.82 -2.86 -7.54
CA VAL A 319 -9.57 -4.30 -7.71
C VAL A 319 -10.81 -5.09 -7.30
N ASP A 320 -11.32 -5.90 -8.22
CA ASP A 320 -12.35 -6.91 -7.96
C ASP A 320 -11.87 -8.23 -8.57
N SER A 321 -11.93 -9.31 -7.80
CA SER A 321 -11.51 -10.64 -8.24
C SER A 321 -10.10 -10.64 -8.88
N ASN A 322 -9.17 -9.86 -8.34
CA ASN A 322 -7.80 -9.67 -8.83
C ASN A 322 -7.65 -9.00 -10.21
N VAL A 323 -8.71 -8.37 -10.72
CA VAL A 323 -8.68 -7.60 -11.98
C VAL A 323 -9.09 -6.15 -11.72
N PHE A 324 -8.44 -5.23 -12.43
CA PHE A 324 -8.84 -3.83 -12.38
C PHE A 324 -10.22 -3.58 -13.00
N TYR A 325 -11.06 -2.87 -12.25
CA TYR A 325 -12.32 -2.30 -12.74
C TYR A 325 -12.37 -0.81 -12.41
N PHE A 326 -13.04 -0.05 -13.28
CA PHE A 326 -13.18 1.40 -13.12
C PHE A 326 -14.63 1.81 -13.31
N ASP A 327 -15.19 2.45 -12.31
CA ASP A 327 -16.51 3.09 -12.37
C ASP A 327 -16.42 4.57 -11.94
N ILE A 328 -17.49 5.32 -12.20
CA ILE A 328 -17.50 6.76 -11.90
C ILE A 328 -17.44 7.04 -10.40
N LYS A 329 -17.96 6.12 -9.57
CA LYS A 329 -17.96 6.22 -8.11
C LYS A 329 -16.53 6.21 -7.58
N ASN A 330 -15.80 5.16 -7.87
CA ASN A 330 -14.45 4.90 -7.38
C ASN A 330 -13.46 5.91 -7.97
N ILE A 331 -13.62 6.30 -9.24
CA ILE A 331 -12.85 7.40 -9.83
C ILE A 331 -13.09 8.71 -9.07
N SER A 332 -14.34 9.01 -8.71
CA SER A 332 -14.65 10.24 -7.99
C SER A 332 -14.09 10.24 -6.57
N VAL A 333 -14.24 9.13 -5.84
CA VAL A 333 -13.63 8.94 -4.50
C VAL A 333 -12.11 9.10 -4.58
N PHE A 334 -11.47 8.52 -5.59
CA PHE A 334 -10.03 8.63 -5.80
C PHE A 334 -9.58 10.10 -5.97
N PHE A 335 -10.25 10.88 -6.80
CA PHE A 335 -9.89 12.30 -6.98
C PHE A 335 -10.19 13.16 -5.74
N LEU A 336 -11.24 12.86 -4.99
CA LEU A 336 -11.50 13.51 -3.70
C LEU A 336 -10.39 13.17 -2.69
N PHE A 337 -9.93 11.92 -2.65
CA PHE A 337 -8.80 11.52 -1.82
C PHE A 337 -7.50 12.20 -2.23
N CYS A 338 -7.21 12.31 -3.54
CA CYS A 338 -6.08 13.11 -4.03
C CYS A 338 -6.09 14.53 -3.46
N LEU A 339 -7.24 15.21 -3.48
CA LEU A 339 -7.38 16.55 -2.90
C LEU A 339 -7.14 16.59 -1.39
N TRP A 340 -7.60 15.57 -0.68
CA TRP A 340 -7.38 15.40 0.76
C TRP A 340 -5.91 15.12 1.11
N LEU A 341 -5.16 14.44 0.22
CA LEU A 341 -3.78 14.04 0.44
C LEU A 341 -2.75 15.18 0.20
N ILE A 342 -3.02 16.09 -0.72
CA ILE A 342 -2.11 17.22 -1.08
C ILE A 342 -1.51 17.97 0.13
N PRO A 343 -2.28 18.33 1.18
CA PRO A 343 -1.74 19.01 2.36
C PRO A 343 -0.70 18.19 3.12
N PHE A 344 -0.80 16.87 3.12
CA PHE A 344 0.16 15.97 3.76
C PHE A 344 1.50 15.99 3.02
N GLU A 345 1.45 15.81 1.70
CA GLU A 345 2.64 15.83 0.85
C GLU A 345 3.35 17.20 0.89
N ILE A 346 2.60 18.30 0.87
CA ILE A 346 3.16 19.66 1.02
C ILE A 346 3.72 19.88 2.43
N SER A 347 3.09 19.32 3.46
CA SER A 347 3.61 19.40 4.83
C SER A 347 4.94 18.67 4.97
N PHE A 348 5.07 17.49 4.33
CA PHE A 348 6.33 16.76 4.27
C PHE A 348 7.42 17.55 3.52
N ILE A 349 7.12 18.07 2.33
CA ILE A 349 8.06 18.91 1.55
C ILE A 349 8.49 20.13 2.37
N ARG A 350 7.56 20.82 3.02
CA ARG A 350 7.86 21.95 3.90
C ARG A 350 8.73 21.55 5.08
N PHE A 351 8.46 20.40 5.70
CA PHE A 351 9.25 19.89 6.81
C PHE A 351 10.71 19.67 6.39
N VAL A 352 10.93 18.97 5.28
CA VAL A 352 12.26 18.77 4.69
C VAL A 352 12.91 20.12 4.35
N ASP A 353 12.18 21.03 3.73
CA ASP A 353 12.70 22.35 3.35
C ASP A 353 13.15 23.16 4.57
N ARG A 354 12.38 23.16 5.65
CA ARG A 354 12.69 23.89 6.88
C ARG A 354 13.92 23.31 7.58
N LEU A 355 14.06 22.00 7.61
CA LEU A 355 15.24 21.34 8.18
C LEU A 355 16.49 21.63 7.36
N HIS A 356 16.40 21.51 6.03
CA HIS A 356 17.50 21.80 5.12
C HIS A 356 17.94 23.28 5.21
N GLN A 357 17.00 24.22 5.19
CA GLN A 357 17.30 25.65 5.34
C GLN A 357 17.92 25.99 6.69
N LYS A 358 17.42 25.39 7.78
CA LYS A 358 18.01 25.58 9.11
C LYS A 358 19.46 25.08 9.16
N ASN A 359 19.78 24.02 8.45
CA ASN A 359 21.16 23.53 8.36
C ASN A 359 22.07 24.52 7.63
N ILE A 360 21.64 25.06 6.49
CA ILE A 360 22.39 26.06 5.71
C ILE A 360 22.76 27.28 6.58
N LEU A 361 21.82 27.74 7.41
CA LEU A 361 22.01 28.92 8.27
C LEU A 361 22.98 28.69 9.45
N HIS A 362 23.21 27.44 9.88
CA HIS A 362 24.05 27.11 11.04
C HIS A 362 25.41 26.51 10.65
N LYS A 363 25.92 26.90 9.47
CA LYS A 363 27.15 26.38 8.83
C LYS A 363 28.41 26.44 9.70
N ASP A 364 28.49 27.34 10.67
CA ASP A 364 29.69 27.58 11.49
C ASP A 364 29.99 26.53 12.57
N ARG A 365 29.29 25.40 12.57
CA ARG A 365 29.62 24.30 13.49
C ARG A 365 30.83 23.53 12.97
N SER A 366 32.02 24.03 13.25
CA SER A 366 33.25 23.25 13.17
C SER A 366 33.20 22.14 14.23
N PHE A 367 32.68 20.97 13.86
CA PHE A 367 32.75 19.82 14.74
C PHE A 367 34.16 19.21 14.69
N THR A 368 35.01 19.65 15.61
CA THR A 368 36.33 19.11 15.92
C THR A 368 36.25 17.73 16.60
N SER A 369 35.40 16.81 16.13
CA SER A 369 35.53 15.40 16.52
C SER A 369 36.67 14.74 15.78
N ASN A 370 37.44 13.94 16.51
CA ASN A 370 38.16 12.82 15.93
C ASN A 370 37.15 11.89 15.22
N LYS A 371 37.19 11.88 13.87
CA LYS A 371 36.24 11.16 13.01
C LYS A 371 36.30 9.64 13.26
N LEU A 372 37.49 9.12 13.52
CA LEU A 372 37.68 7.70 13.84
C LEU A 372 37.03 7.35 15.18
N PHE A 373 37.23 8.19 16.20
CA PHE A 373 36.60 7.95 17.51
C PHE A 373 35.08 7.98 17.45
N LEU A 374 34.49 8.97 16.75
CA LEU A 374 33.05 9.02 16.53
C LEU A 374 32.53 7.78 15.77
N TRP A 375 33.27 7.34 14.75
CA TRP A 375 32.94 6.13 14.01
C TRP A 375 32.94 4.89 14.93
N ILE A 376 33.95 4.73 15.78
CA ILE A 376 34.06 3.61 16.74
C ILE A 376 32.88 3.64 17.72
N GLN A 377 32.51 4.80 18.24
CA GLN A 377 31.39 4.93 19.17
C GLN A 377 30.05 4.53 18.54
N LEU A 378 29.79 4.98 17.31
CA LEU A 378 28.56 4.61 16.58
C LEU A 378 28.55 3.12 16.23
N PHE A 379 29.69 2.59 15.81
CA PHE A 379 29.87 1.17 15.51
C PHE A 379 29.59 0.31 16.74
N ALA A 380 30.25 0.61 17.86
CA ALA A 380 30.08 -0.13 19.11
C ALA A 380 28.64 -0.07 19.63
N LEU A 381 27.97 1.09 19.54
CA LEU A 381 26.56 1.24 19.91
C LEU A 381 25.66 0.23 19.17
N MET A 382 25.77 0.16 17.85
CA MET A 382 24.95 -0.76 17.04
C MET A 382 25.33 -2.22 17.31
N MET A 383 26.62 -2.52 17.44
CA MET A 383 27.09 -3.87 17.76
C MET A 383 26.57 -4.38 19.10
N VAL A 384 26.48 -3.51 20.13
CA VAL A 384 25.90 -3.87 21.42
C VAL A 384 24.41 -4.21 21.29
N VAL A 385 23.63 -3.36 20.61
CA VAL A 385 22.18 -3.59 20.44
C VAL A 385 21.91 -4.85 19.63
N TRP A 386 22.56 -5.02 18.47
CA TRP A 386 22.39 -6.22 17.66
C TRP A 386 23.00 -7.47 18.30
N GLY A 387 24.00 -7.32 19.16
CA GLY A 387 24.48 -8.40 20.02
C GLY A 387 23.39 -8.95 20.92
N LEU A 388 22.49 -8.11 21.45
CA LEU A 388 21.33 -8.58 22.22
C LEU A 388 20.35 -9.39 21.36
N TYR A 389 20.11 -8.96 20.12
CA TYR A 389 19.32 -9.74 19.15
C TYR A 389 19.99 -11.08 18.82
N LEU A 390 21.30 -11.11 18.62
CA LEU A 390 22.04 -12.33 18.33
C LEU A 390 22.03 -13.31 19.52
N ILE A 391 22.14 -12.81 20.75
CA ILE A 391 21.99 -13.62 21.96
C ILE A 391 20.56 -14.17 22.03
N ALA A 392 19.55 -13.34 21.78
CA ALA A 392 18.14 -13.75 21.80
C ALA A 392 17.84 -14.85 20.76
N PHE A 393 18.45 -14.74 19.57
CA PHE A 393 18.26 -15.65 18.45
C PHE A 393 19.49 -16.51 18.19
N ASN A 394 20.21 -16.93 19.24
CA ASN A 394 21.37 -17.81 19.13
C ASN A 394 20.97 -19.17 18.50
N PRO A 395 21.72 -19.68 17.49
CA PRO A 395 22.95 -19.14 16.90
C PRO A 395 22.76 -18.06 15.82
N ALA A 396 21.60 -18.04 15.15
CA ALA A 396 21.11 -16.99 14.26
C ALA A 396 19.64 -17.30 13.90
N ASN A 397 18.94 -16.45 13.16
CA ASN A 397 17.75 -16.88 12.42
C ASN A 397 18.20 -17.61 11.14
N ILE A 398 17.68 -18.82 10.92
CA ILE A 398 18.15 -19.74 9.88
C ILE A 398 16.93 -20.30 9.14
N SER A 399 16.80 -19.99 7.86
CA SER A 399 15.71 -20.45 6.99
C SER A 399 16.14 -21.65 6.13
N PRO A 400 15.25 -22.23 5.30
CA PRO A 400 15.62 -23.24 4.31
C PRO A 400 16.79 -22.81 3.40
N ASP A 401 16.72 -21.60 2.81
CA ASP A 401 17.84 -21.01 2.06
C ASP A 401 19.16 -21.00 2.85
N SER A 402 19.10 -20.63 4.14
CA SER A 402 20.27 -20.58 5.00
C SER A 402 20.88 -21.97 5.24
N ILE A 403 20.05 -23.00 5.43
CA ILE A 403 20.52 -24.39 5.59
C ILE A 403 21.18 -24.88 4.30
N SER A 404 20.58 -24.62 3.12
CA SER A 404 21.17 -24.99 1.83
C SER A 404 22.54 -24.35 1.65
N GLN A 405 22.66 -23.02 1.80
CA GLN A 405 23.97 -22.35 1.67
C GLN A 405 24.96 -22.78 2.76
N TRP A 406 24.49 -23.18 3.95
CA TRP A 406 25.34 -23.70 5.01
C TRP A 406 25.96 -25.06 4.63
N LYS A 407 25.16 -26.00 4.11
CA LYS A 407 25.63 -27.31 3.62
C LYS A 407 26.62 -27.17 2.47
N GLU A 408 26.31 -26.29 1.51
CA GLU A 408 27.21 -25.95 0.40
C GLU A 408 28.55 -25.36 0.90
N ALA A 409 28.50 -24.43 1.86
CA ALA A 409 29.70 -23.80 2.41
C ALA A 409 30.62 -24.81 3.13
N LEU A 410 30.02 -25.78 3.84
CA LEU A 410 30.75 -26.89 4.48
C LEU A 410 31.25 -27.95 3.50
N GLY A 411 30.84 -27.90 2.24
CA GLY A 411 31.21 -28.87 1.20
C GLY A 411 30.47 -30.21 1.31
N ILE A 412 29.34 -30.23 2.02
CA ILE A 412 28.43 -31.39 2.11
C ILE A 412 27.64 -31.51 0.81
N GLU A 413 27.18 -30.37 0.30
CA GLU A 413 26.51 -30.25 -1.00
C GLU A 413 27.41 -29.50 -1.99
N GLN A 414 27.22 -29.76 -3.28
CA GLN A 414 27.92 -29.03 -4.34
C GLN A 414 27.43 -27.58 -4.38
N LEU A 415 28.35 -26.63 -4.59
CA LEU A 415 27.97 -25.22 -4.71
C LEU A 415 27.01 -25.03 -5.89
N SER A 416 25.84 -24.45 -5.62
CA SER A 416 24.89 -24.02 -6.63
C SER A 416 24.78 -22.50 -6.66
N ASP A 417 24.59 -21.93 -7.85
CA ASP A 417 24.29 -20.51 -8.03
C ASP A 417 22.77 -20.24 -7.98
N TRP A 418 21.95 -21.22 -7.59
CA TRP A 418 20.52 -21.03 -7.28
C TRP A 418 20.33 -19.89 -6.27
N HIS A 419 21.10 -19.93 -5.20
CA HIS A 419 21.45 -18.75 -4.43
C HIS A 419 22.81 -18.24 -4.94
N PRO A 420 23.07 -16.91 -5.00
CA PRO A 420 24.35 -16.37 -5.47
C PRO A 420 25.53 -17.06 -4.78
N ALA A 421 26.30 -17.84 -5.53
CA ALA A 421 27.34 -18.69 -4.98
C ALA A 421 28.45 -17.88 -4.33
N PHE A 422 28.65 -16.62 -4.74
CA PHE A 422 29.51 -15.68 -4.03
C PHE A 422 29.13 -15.52 -2.55
N HIS A 423 27.84 -15.43 -2.21
CA HIS A 423 27.40 -15.38 -0.82
C HIS A 423 27.80 -16.67 -0.07
N THR A 424 27.59 -17.84 -0.70
CA THR A 424 28.03 -19.13 -0.14
C THR A 424 29.55 -19.18 0.05
N LEU A 425 30.34 -18.65 -0.88
CA LEU A 425 31.80 -18.57 -0.76
C LEU A 425 32.25 -17.64 0.37
N VAL A 426 31.53 -16.54 0.61
CA VAL A 426 31.76 -15.67 1.78
C VAL A 426 31.46 -16.42 3.08
N ILE A 427 30.35 -17.16 3.14
CA ILE A 427 30.05 -18.04 4.29
C ILE A 427 31.18 -19.04 4.47
N LYS A 428 31.61 -19.74 3.42
CA LYS A 428 32.70 -20.71 3.42
C LYS A 428 34.00 -20.13 3.98
N MET A 429 34.36 -18.92 3.57
CA MET A 429 35.52 -18.20 4.11
C MET A 429 35.37 -17.94 5.61
N ILE A 430 34.21 -17.47 6.07
CA ILE A 430 33.97 -17.15 7.49
C ILE A 430 33.99 -18.42 8.35
N VAL A 431 33.33 -19.49 7.92
CA VAL A 431 33.27 -20.74 8.68
C VAL A 431 34.61 -21.46 8.74
N SER A 432 35.51 -21.21 7.78
CA SER A 432 36.90 -21.70 7.82
C SER A 432 37.72 -21.10 8.98
N ILE A 433 37.31 -19.94 9.50
CA ILE A 433 37.91 -19.29 10.67
C ILE A 433 37.23 -19.79 11.95
N TYR A 434 35.89 -19.73 11.99
CA TYR A 434 35.09 -20.24 13.11
C TYR A 434 33.78 -20.86 12.59
N PRO A 435 33.62 -22.20 12.67
CA PRO A 435 32.52 -22.92 12.03
C PRO A 435 31.23 -22.82 12.87
N SER A 436 30.61 -21.65 12.88
CA SER A 436 29.36 -21.40 13.60
C SER A 436 28.48 -20.39 12.84
N PRO A 437 27.14 -20.55 12.81
CA PRO A 437 26.25 -19.53 12.25
C PRO A 437 26.45 -18.15 12.91
N VAL A 438 26.88 -18.12 14.16
CA VAL A 438 27.23 -16.91 14.92
C VAL A 438 28.33 -16.10 14.22
N SER A 439 29.36 -16.73 13.65
CA SER A 439 30.44 -15.98 12.98
C SER A 439 29.96 -15.29 11.72
N VAL A 440 29.04 -15.92 10.97
CA VAL A 440 28.40 -15.33 9.80
C VAL A 440 27.53 -14.13 10.20
N ALA A 441 26.72 -14.28 11.25
CA ALA A 441 25.90 -13.20 11.80
C ALA A 441 26.77 -12.02 12.30
N LEU A 442 27.87 -12.30 13.00
CA LEU A 442 28.81 -11.27 13.45
C LEU A 442 29.48 -10.53 12.29
N PHE A 443 29.84 -11.24 11.21
CA PHE A 443 30.41 -10.61 10.02
C PHE A 443 29.43 -9.63 9.36
N GLN A 444 28.17 -10.04 9.15
CA GLN A 444 27.15 -9.15 8.57
C GLN A 444 26.81 -7.97 9.49
N MET A 445 26.76 -8.18 10.81
CA MET A 445 26.61 -7.11 11.80
C MET A 445 27.75 -6.10 11.71
N CYS A 446 29.00 -6.57 11.64
CA CYS A 446 30.17 -5.70 11.49
C CYS A 446 30.11 -4.93 10.17
N PHE A 447 29.75 -5.59 9.07
CA PHE A 447 29.63 -4.94 7.76
C PHE A 447 28.56 -3.84 7.77
N ALA A 448 27.37 -4.12 8.31
CA ALA A 448 26.30 -3.15 8.47
C ALA A 448 26.73 -1.96 9.35
N ALA A 449 27.27 -2.24 10.54
CA ALA A 449 27.69 -1.23 11.50
C ALA A 449 28.79 -0.33 10.91
N ALA A 450 29.71 -0.89 10.12
CA ALA A 450 30.78 -0.14 9.46
C ALA A 450 30.25 0.82 8.38
N VAL A 451 29.32 0.36 7.54
CA VAL A 451 28.70 1.19 6.48
C VAL A 451 27.84 2.30 7.10
N ILE A 452 26.99 1.96 8.07
CA ILE A 452 26.09 2.91 8.72
C ILE A 452 26.89 3.96 9.50
N SER A 453 27.88 3.56 10.30
CA SER A 453 28.74 4.50 11.03
C SER A 453 29.47 5.43 10.07
N SER A 454 29.92 4.91 8.93
CA SER A 454 30.56 5.70 7.88
C SER A 454 29.61 6.73 7.25
N PHE A 455 28.33 6.38 7.08
CA PHE A 455 27.30 7.29 6.56
C PHE A 455 26.95 8.35 7.61
N LEU A 456 26.72 7.96 8.86
CA LEU A 456 26.43 8.91 9.95
C LEU A 456 27.58 9.89 10.17
N VAL A 457 28.83 9.43 10.09
CA VAL A 457 30.01 10.31 10.11
C VAL A 457 30.04 11.25 8.91
N LEU A 458 29.64 10.80 7.72
CA LEU A 458 29.46 11.68 6.56
C LEU A 458 28.40 12.76 6.85
N LEU A 459 27.24 12.40 7.39
CA LEU A 459 26.19 13.36 7.74
C LEU A 459 26.66 14.37 8.79
N VAL A 460 27.41 13.92 9.81
CA VAL A 460 28.01 14.82 10.81
C VAL A 460 29.01 15.77 10.15
N ASN A 461 29.82 15.29 9.20
CA ASN A 461 30.70 16.16 8.40
C ASN A 461 29.94 17.14 7.51
N CYS A 462 28.70 16.82 7.12
CA CYS A 462 27.79 17.72 6.41
C CYS A 462 27.03 18.70 7.33
N GLY A 463 27.23 18.62 8.65
CA GLY A 463 26.63 19.56 9.62
C GLY A 463 25.62 18.94 10.58
N MET A 464 25.33 17.64 10.47
CA MET A 464 24.44 16.96 11.40
C MET A 464 25.01 16.99 12.82
N PRO A 465 24.25 17.48 13.83
CA PRO A 465 24.70 17.41 15.21
C PRO A 465 24.93 15.97 15.67
N LYS A 466 26.05 15.68 16.34
CA LYS A 466 26.40 14.33 16.83
C LYS A 466 25.29 13.64 17.62
N LYS A 467 24.53 14.40 18.43
CA LYS A 467 23.39 13.86 19.18
C LYS A 467 22.39 13.13 18.29
N TRP A 468 22.13 13.67 17.08
CA TRP A 468 21.22 13.06 16.13
C TRP A 468 21.84 11.87 15.42
N ALA A 469 23.18 11.82 15.29
CA ALA A 469 23.88 10.61 14.84
C ALA A 469 23.68 9.45 15.83
N PHE A 470 23.87 9.71 17.13
CA PHE A 470 23.66 8.70 18.18
C PHE A 470 22.20 8.28 18.32
N ILE A 471 21.26 9.22 18.32
CA ILE A 471 19.82 8.92 18.34
C ILE A 471 19.44 8.10 17.11
N GLY A 472 19.90 8.51 15.92
CA GLY A 472 19.65 7.80 14.67
C GLY A 472 20.21 6.37 14.68
N ALA A 473 21.47 6.19 15.12
CA ALA A 473 22.09 4.88 15.24
C ALA A 473 21.35 3.96 16.22
N PHE A 474 20.97 4.48 17.40
CA PHE A 474 20.22 3.72 18.39
C PHE A 474 18.85 3.32 17.88
N LEU A 475 18.05 4.27 17.38
CA LEU A 475 16.72 3.99 16.84
C LEU A 475 16.80 2.98 15.70
N PHE A 476 17.70 3.19 14.74
CA PHE A 476 17.88 2.27 13.63
C PHE A 476 18.23 0.85 14.11
N ALA A 477 19.10 0.70 15.12
CA ALA A 477 19.48 -0.60 15.64
C ALA A 477 18.36 -1.32 16.42
N VAL A 478 17.50 -0.57 17.11
CA VAL A 478 16.43 -1.12 17.98
C VAL A 478 15.15 -1.44 17.22
N VAL A 479 14.90 -0.86 16.04
CA VAL A 479 13.68 -1.16 15.28
C VAL A 479 13.63 -2.67 14.95
N PRO A 480 12.50 -3.35 15.22
CA PRO A 480 12.42 -4.81 15.19
C PRO A 480 12.73 -5.44 13.83
N ASN A 481 12.29 -4.84 12.72
CA ASN A 481 12.59 -5.36 11.38
C ASN A 481 14.10 -5.42 11.13
N ASN A 482 14.82 -4.38 11.53
CA ASN A 482 16.26 -4.27 11.36
C ASN A 482 17.02 -5.21 12.31
N GLY A 483 16.66 -5.22 13.59
CA GLY A 483 17.29 -6.08 14.58
C GLY A 483 17.16 -7.57 14.25
N SER A 484 15.99 -8.01 13.79
CA SER A 484 15.77 -9.40 13.36
C SER A 484 16.52 -9.73 12.07
N ASN A 485 16.41 -8.89 11.04
CA ASN A 485 17.04 -9.14 9.74
C ASN A 485 18.57 -9.17 9.81
N ILE A 486 19.20 -8.29 10.59
CA ILE A 486 20.67 -8.23 10.75
C ILE A 486 21.25 -9.50 11.40
N VAL A 487 20.44 -10.33 12.07
CA VAL A 487 20.89 -11.62 12.63
C VAL A 487 20.29 -12.83 11.89
N THR A 488 19.64 -12.61 10.74
CA THR A 488 19.17 -13.67 9.84
C THR A 488 20.21 -13.94 8.76
N LEU A 489 20.52 -15.21 8.50
CA LEU A 489 21.56 -15.61 7.54
C LEU A 489 21.03 -15.64 6.10
N TRP A 490 20.63 -14.48 5.58
CA TRP A 490 20.15 -14.31 4.22
C TRP A 490 21.11 -13.48 3.38
N LYS A 491 21.29 -13.86 2.12
CA LYS A 491 21.94 -13.08 1.05
C LYS A 491 21.38 -11.67 0.87
N ASP A 492 20.10 -11.45 1.20
CA ASP A 492 19.40 -10.15 1.19
C ASP A 492 20.07 -9.09 2.04
N ILE A 493 20.63 -9.51 3.19
CA ILE A 493 21.17 -8.62 4.20
C ILE A 493 22.47 -7.98 3.71
N PRO A 494 23.53 -8.74 3.35
CA PRO A 494 24.74 -8.15 2.78
C PRO A 494 24.48 -7.44 1.45
N TYR A 495 23.48 -7.86 0.66
CA TYR A 495 23.07 -7.12 -0.54
C TYR A 495 22.49 -5.74 -0.20
N THR A 496 21.55 -5.67 0.75
CA THR A 496 20.95 -4.41 1.23
C THR A 496 22.01 -3.48 1.80
N ILE A 497 22.94 -4.01 2.61
CA ILE A 497 24.08 -3.26 3.13
C ILE A 497 24.96 -2.73 1.98
N SER A 498 25.16 -3.51 0.92
CA SER A 498 25.94 -3.11 -0.25
C SER A 498 25.25 -2.02 -1.07
N LEU A 499 23.93 -2.03 -1.18
CA LEU A 499 23.16 -0.93 -1.78
C LEU A 499 23.33 0.36 -0.98
N LEU A 500 23.22 0.30 0.36
CA LEU A 500 23.50 1.48 1.22
C LEU A 500 24.96 1.93 1.09
N TRP A 501 25.90 0.99 0.97
CA TRP A 501 27.32 1.29 0.77
C TRP A 501 27.56 2.01 -0.56
N LEU A 502 26.90 1.59 -1.64
CA LEU A 502 26.96 2.28 -2.93
C LEU A 502 26.32 3.68 -2.83
N THR A 503 25.18 3.82 -2.14
CA THR A 503 24.55 5.11 -1.84
C THR A 503 25.50 6.03 -1.05
N LEU A 504 26.21 5.50 -0.04
CA LEU A 504 27.22 6.23 0.71
C LEU A 504 28.38 6.69 -0.18
N VAL A 505 28.86 5.83 -1.07
CA VAL A 505 29.95 6.17 -2.00
C VAL A 505 29.49 7.28 -2.96
N PHE A 506 28.27 7.20 -3.48
CA PHE A 506 27.69 8.27 -4.31
C PHE A 506 27.47 9.57 -3.53
N ALA A 507 27.03 9.50 -2.27
CA ALA A 507 26.95 10.68 -1.41
C ALA A 507 28.33 11.32 -1.21
N ARG A 508 29.40 10.53 -1.00
CA ARG A 508 30.79 11.03 -0.93
C ARG A 508 31.24 11.64 -2.25
N LEU A 509 30.86 11.05 -3.39
CA LEU A 509 31.17 11.56 -4.72
C LEU A 509 30.52 12.93 -4.95
N VAL A 510 29.26 13.10 -4.56
CA VAL A 510 28.55 14.39 -4.60
C VAL A 510 29.21 15.44 -3.70
N VAL A 511 29.57 15.07 -2.46
CA VAL A 511 30.20 16.01 -1.50
C VAL A 511 31.62 16.41 -1.93
N ARG A 512 32.43 15.47 -2.43
CA ARG A 512 33.85 15.71 -2.75
C ARG A 512 34.10 16.17 -4.19
N LYS A 513 33.11 16.03 -5.08
CA LYS A 513 33.20 16.40 -6.50
C LYS A 513 34.50 15.85 -7.11
N ASN A 514 35.35 16.71 -7.68
CA ASN A 514 36.57 16.32 -8.40
C ASN A 514 37.71 15.82 -7.47
N ASN A 515 37.56 15.96 -6.15
CA ASN A 515 38.54 15.46 -5.18
C ASN A 515 38.19 14.05 -4.66
N PHE A 516 37.16 13.40 -5.22
CA PHE A 516 36.78 12.06 -4.81
C PHE A 516 37.90 11.05 -5.06
N SER A 517 38.41 10.99 -6.30
CA SER A 517 39.45 10.03 -6.71
C SER A 517 40.85 10.34 -6.18
N ALA A 518 41.06 11.51 -5.58
CA ALA A 518 42.33 11.86 -4.95
C ALA A 518 42.67 10.94 -3.76
N ASN A 519 41.64 10.33 -3.14
CA ASN A 519 41.81 9.36 -2.07
C ASN A 519 41.58 7.95 -2.62
N ILE A 520 42.63 7.12 -2.66
CA ILE A 520 42.55 5.73 -3.16
C ILE A 520 41.51 4.89 -2.41
N LEU A 521 41.28 5.16 -1.11
CA LEU A 521 40.25 4.45 -0.34
C LEU A 521 38.84 4.69 -0.87
N ASN A 522 38.58 5.84 -1.48
CA ASN A 522 37.29 6.10 -2.14
C ASN A 522 37.13 5.24 -3.40
N LEU A 523 38.19 5.08 -4.19
CA LEU A 523 38.19 4.24 -5.38
C LEU A 523 38.05 2.75 -5.03
N ILE A 524 38.77 2.30 -4.00
CA ILE A 524 38.63 0.93 -3.45
C ILE A 524 37.21 0.71 -2.94
N SER A 525 36.67 1.67 -2.19
CA SER A 525 35.30 1.60 -1.68
C SER A 525 34.25 1.58 -2.80
N LEU A 526 34.47 2.31 -3.90
CA LEU A 526 33.58 2.28 -5.05
C LEU A 526 33.61 0.93 -5.76
N THR A 527 34.81 0.39 -6.01
CA THR A 527 35.00 -0.94 -6.60
C THR A 527 34.33 -2.01 -5.73
N GLY A 528 34.59 -2.01 -4.43
CA GLY A 528 34.00 -2.96 -3.49
C GLY A 528 32.48 -2.89 -3.47
N ALA A 529 31.90 -1.68 -3.39
CA ALA A 529 30.45 -1.49 -3.39
C ALA A 529 29.81 -1.99 -4.70
N LEU A 530 30.38 -1.65 -5.86
CA LEU A 530 29.89 -2.11 -7.16
C LEU A 530 29.94 -3.64 -7.28
N SER A 531 31.08 -4.25 -6.95
CA SER A 531 31.25 -5.70 -7.00
C SER A 531 30.29 -6.42 -6.04
N CYS A 532 30.12 -5.93 -4.81
CA CYS A 532 29.22 -6.56 -3.83
C CYS A 532 27.75 -6.45 -4.24
N VAL A 533 27.32 -5.30 -4.78
CA VAL A 533 25.96 -5.14 -5.33
C VAL A 533 25.72 -6.18 -6.43
N TYR A 534 26.65 -6.39 -7.35
CA TYR A 534 26.47 -7.39 -8.41
C TYR A 534 26.49 -8.84 -7.89
N LEU A 535 27.35 -9.15 -6.91
CA LEU A 535 27.66 -10.53 -6.54
C LEU A 535 26.77 -11.12 -5.44
N PHE A 536 26.24 -10.32 -4.51
CA PHE A 536 25.40 -10.85 -3.42
C PHE A 536 23.98 -11.23 -3.87
N ARG A 537 23.53 -10.76 -5.04
CA ARG A 537 22.19 -10.98 -5.58
C ARG A 537 22.15 -10.97 -7.09
N HIS A 538 21.36 -11.87 -7.68
CA HIS A 538 21.11 -11.91 -9.13
C HIS A 538 20.39 -10.64 -9.63
N ASN A 539 19.47 -10.07 -8.84
CA ASN A 539 18.85 -8.79 -9.16
C ASN A 539 19.81 -7.59 -9.05
N GLY A 540 21.02 -7.78 -8.52
CA GLY A 540 22.07 -6.77 -8.45
C GLY A 540 22.67 -6.36 -9.80
N VAL A 541 22.40 -7.12 -10.87
CA VAL A 541 22.89 -6.83 -12.23
C VAL A 541 22.38 -5.48 -12.73
N ILE A 542 21.10 -5.17 -12.56
CA ILE A 542 20.50 -3.91 -13.03
C ILE A 542 21.08 -2.70 -12.27
N PRO A 543 21.11 -2.68 -10.92
CA PRO A 543 21.81 -1.65 -10.15
C PRO A 543 23.27 -1.45 -10.57
N PHE A 544 24.02 -2.52 -10.80
CA PHE A 544 25.42 -2.44 -11.23
C PHE A 544 25.57 -1.78 -12.61
N VAL A 545 24.80 -2.22 -13.60
CA VAL A 545 24.86 -1.67 -14.97
C VAL A 545 24.43 -0.19 -14.98
N MET A 546 23.34 0.15 -14.31
CA MET A 546 22.86 1.53 -14.21
C MET A 546 23.87 2.43 -13.48
N ALA A 547 24.50 1.93 -12.41
CA ALA A 547 25.56 2.64 -11.70
C ALA A 547 26.78 2.90 -12.60
N ILE A 548 27.22 1.91 -13.39
CA ILE A 548 28.31 2.08 -14.36
C ILE A 548 27.97 3.17 -15.38
N ILE A 549 26.78 3.13 -15.97
CA ILE A 549 26.34 4.13 -16.96
C ILE A 549 26.34 5.53 -16.34
N ALA A 550 25.75 5.68 -15.15
CA ALA A 550 25.71 6.97 -14.47
C ALA A 550 27.10 7.48 -14.07
N LEU A 551 28.01 6.60 -13.67
CA LEU A 551 29.40 6.95 -13.37
C LEU A 551 30.19 7.32 -14.62
N PHE A 552 29.95 6.68 -15.77
CA PHE A 552 30.52 7.12 -17.05
C PHE A 552 30.04 8.53 -17.43
N ILE A 553 28.74 8.79 -17.29
CA ILE A 553 28.19 10.14 -17.49
C ILE A 553 28.83 11.13 -16.51
N TRP A 554 28.96 10.77 -15.24
CA TRP A 554 29.63 11.60 -14.22
C TRP A 554 31.09 11.90 -14.59
N VAL A 555 31.85 10.90 -15.05
CA VAL A 555 33.24 11.06 -15.50
C VAL A 555 33.31 12.06 -16.67
N ILE A 556 32.42 11.96 -17.65
CA ILE A 556 32.38 12.89 -18.78
C ILE A 556 32.06 14.32 -18.31
N LEU A 557 31.06 14.48 -17.44
CA LEU A 557 30.59 15.79 -16.99
C LEU A 557 31.54 16.46 -15.98
N LYS A 558 32.21 15.69 -15.11
CA LYS A 558 33.05 16.20 -14.02
C LYS A 558 34.55 16.02 -14.26
N LYS A 559 34.94 15.30 -15.32
CA LYS A 559 36.32 15.04 -15.74
C LYS A 559 37.19 14.29 -14.71
N ASP A 560 36.56 13.50 -13.84
CA ASP A 560 37.27 12.63 -12.88
C ASP A 560 37.53 11.22 -13.45
N TYR A 561 38.44 11.14 -14.43
CA TYR A 561 38.70 9.91 -15.21
C TYR A 561 39.25 8.73 -14.38
N LYS A 562 39.81 8.99 -13.18
CA LYS A 562 40.31 7.93 -12.30
C LYS A 562 39.21 7.00 -11.81
N ILE A 563 37.95 7.44 -11.81
CA ILE A 563 36.79 6.58 -11.52
C ILE A 563 36.72 5.39 -12.50
N ILE A 564 37.18 5.55 -13.75
CA ILE A 564 37.21 4.46 -14.75
C ILE A 564 38.03 3.27 -14.23
N ILE A 565 39.09 3.52 -13.47
CA ILE A 565 39.90 2.45 -12.84
C ILE A 565 38.99 1.60 -11.94
N SER A 566 38.18 2.23 -11.09
CA SER A 566 37.25 1.51 -10.22
C SER A 566 36.22 0.69 -11.01
N LEU A 567 35.72 1.22 -12.13
CA LEU A 567 34.75 0.52 -12.99
C LEU A 567 35.39 -0.72 -13.64
N VAL A 568 36.57 -0.56 -14.25
CA VAL A 568 37.30 -1.65 -14.91
C VAL A 568 37.67 -2.73 -13.90
N VAL A 569 38.21 -2.35 -12.74
CA VAL A 569 38.57 -3.31 -11.68
C VAL A 569 37.32 -4.02 -11.16
N ALA A 570 36.19 -3.34 -10.98
CA ALA A 570 34.95 -3.98 -10.54
C ALA A 570 34.45 -5.02 -11.55
N VAL A 571 34.50 -4.72 -12.85
CA VAL A 571 34.15 -5.66 -13.94
C VAL A 571 35.11 -6.85 -13.94
N ILE A 572 36.41 -6.63 -13.83
CA ILE A 572 37.42 -7.70 -13.77
C ILE A 572 37.18 -8.61 -12.55
N LEU A 573 36.91 -8.03 -11.38
CA LEU A 573 36.62 -8.80 -10.17
C LEU A 573 35.37 -9.66 -10.33
N VAL A 574 34.29 -9.08 -10.85
CA VAL A 574 33.05 -9.81 -11.13
C VAL A 574 33.28 -10.94 -12.12
N ALA A 575 33.95 -10.67 -13.24
CA ALA A 575 34.27 -11.67 -14.25
C ALA A 575 35.21 -12.76 -13.74
N GLY A 576 36.20 -12.39 -12.92
CA GLY A 576 37.13 -13.31 -12.26
C GLY A 576 36.43 -14.25 -11.28
N ILE A 577 35.44 -13.75 -10.54
CA ILE A 577 34.63 -14.55 -9.61
C ILE A 577 33.68 -15.47 -10.38
N LYS A 578 32.84 -14.93 -11.25
CA LYS A 578 31.84 -15.73 -11.98
C LYS A 578 32.43 -16.65 -13.05
N GLY A 579 33.64 -16.38 -13.52
CA GLY A 579 34.35 -17.22 -14.50
C GLY A 579 35.31 -18.19 -13.81
N PRO A 580 36.61 -17.85 -13.70
CA PRO A 580 37.63 -18.74 -13.15
C PRO A 580 37.32 -19.35 -11.79
N ILE A 581 36.84 -18.56 -10.82
CA ILE A 581 36.58 -19.07 -9.46
C ILE A 581 35.39 -20.03 -9.48
N TYR A 582 34.27 -19.66 -10.09
CA TYR A 582 33.11 -20.54 -10.20
C TYR A 582 33.44 -21.85 -10.95
N SER A 583 34.25 -21.77 -12.02
CA SER A 583 34.72 -22.95 -12.74
C SER A 583 35.61 -23.85 -11.88
N ALA A 584 36.54 -23.27 -11.11
CA ALA A 584 37.42 -24.02 -10.20
C ALA A 584 36.63 -24.77 -9.11
N TYR A 585 35.56 -24.16 -8.61
CA TYR A 585 34.65 -24.78 -7.63
C TYR A 585 33.56 -25.65 -8.26
N LYS A 586 33.50 -25.74 -9.60
CA LYS A 586 32.45 -26.46 -10.36
C LYS A 586 31.04 -26.05 -9.90
N VAL A 587 30.82 -24.74 -9.74
CA VAL A 587 29.52 -24.19 -9.32
C VAL A 587 28.44 -24.58 -10.34
N ILE A 588 27.33 -25.15 -9.86
CA ILE A 588 26.17 -25.45 -10.69
C ILE A 588 25.49 -24.12 -11.06
N PRO A 589 25.33 -23.80 -12.35
CA PRO A 589 24.73 -22.52 -12.75
C PRO A 589 23.24 -22.46 -12.38
N ASN A 590 22.75 -21.27 -12.08
CA ASN A 590 21.32 -21.02 -11.90
C ASN A 590 20.57 -21.35 -13.21
N PRO A 591 19.49 -22.16 -13.19
CA PRO A 591 18.73 -22.47 -14.39
C PRO A 591 18.19 -21.21 -15.09
N ALA A 592 18.36 -21.14 -16.41
CA ALA A 592 17.94 -19.97 -17.20
C ALA A 592 16.43 -19.71 -17.11
N GLY A 593 15.62 -20.74 -16.87
CA GLY A 593 14.15 -20.66 -16.76
C GLY A 593 13.66 -19.81 -15.59
N VAL A 594 14.43 -19.71 -14.50
CA VAL A 594 14.03 -18.98 -13.27
C VAL A 594 13.79 -17.48 -13.55
N GLN A 595 14.54 -16.89 -14.48
CA GLN A 595 14.37 -15.47 -14.83
C GLN A 595 13.06 -15.18 -15.57
N TYR A 596 12.37 -16.22 -16.04
CA TYR A 596 11.13 -16.13 -16.81
C TYR A 596 9.86 -16.33 -15.96
N SER A 597 9.99 -16.54 -14.65
CA SER A 597 8.84 -16.77 -13.77
C SER A 597 7.83 -15.63 -13.85
N ALA A 598 8.27 -14.37 -13.74
CA ALA A 598 7.39 -13.20 -13.81
C ALA A 598 6.60 -13.08 -15.13
N PRO A 599 7.21 -13.11 -16.33
CA PRO A 599 6.45 -13.02 -17.58
C PRO A 599 5.55 -14.24 -17.82
N VAL A 600 5.98 -15.45 -17.47
CA VAL A 600 5.14 -16.65 -17.64
C VAL A 600 3.95 -16.63 -16.66
N HIS A 601 4.15 -16.12 -15.44
CA HIS A 601 3.08 -15.93 -14.47
C HIS A 601 1.98 -14.98 -14.99
N GLY A 602 2.37 -13.89 -15.65
CA GLY A 602 1.42 -12.99 -16.30
C GLY A 602 0.69 -13.59 -17.51
N ILE A 603 1.21 -14.66 -18.12
CA ILE A 603 0.44 -15.44 -19.11
C ILE A 603 -0.53 -16.39 -18.39
N ALA A 604 -0.09 -17.01 -17.30
CA ALA A 604 -0.92 -17.90 -16.48
C ALA A 604 -2.15 -17.17 -15.90
N SER A 605 -2.03 -15.90 -15.52
CA SER A 605 -3.18 -15.10 -15.07
C SER A 605 -4.27 -14.97 -16.15
N VAL A 606 -3.90 -14.86 -17.42
CA VAL A 606 -4.86 -14.83 -18.53
C VAL A 606 -5.55 -16.18 -18.69
N ILE A 607 -4.85 -17.31 -18.49
CA ILE A 607 -5.47 -18.63 -18.48
C ILE A 607 -6.48 -18.73 -17.33
N TYR A 608 -6.09 -18.29 -16.12
CA TYR A 608 -6.95 -18.28 -14.94
C TYR A 608 -8.25 -17.49 -15.13
N HIS A 609 -8.18 -16.36 -15.83
CA HIS A 609 -9.33 -15.49 -16.12
C HIS A 609 -10.03 -15.80 -17.45
N ASP A 610 -9.77 -16.94 -18.09
CA ASP A 610 -10.38 -17.34 -19.37
C ASP A 610 -10.22 -16.27 -20.49
N GLY A 611 -9.09 -15.56 -20.49
CA GLY A 611 -8.79 -14.51 -21.47
C GLY A 611 -8.23 -15.03 -22.81
N ASP A 612 -8.06 -14.14 -23.78
CA ASP A 612 -7.66 -14.51 -25.15
C ASP A 612 -6.13 -14.76 -25.25
N LEU A 613 -5.75 -15.99 -25.54
CA LEU A 613 -4.36 -16.36 -25.85
C LEU A 613 -4.19 -16.69 -27.33
N SER A 614 -3.05 -16.28 -27.90
CA SER A 614 -2.68 -16.76 -29.23
C SER A 614 -2.47 -18.27 -29.22
N SER A 615 -2.73 -18.97 -30.33
CA SER A 615 -2.52 -20.41 -30.42
C SER A 615 -1.07 -20.82 -30.13
N ILE A 616 -0.10 -19.97 -30.50
CA ILE A 616 1.33 -20.19 -30.20
C ILE A 616 1.56 -20.16 -28.70
N THR A 617 1.00 -19.17 -28.00
CA THR A 617 1.13 -19.02 -26.54
C THR A 617 0.40 -20.15 -25.81
N SER A 618 -0.82 -20.48 -26.22
CA SER A 618 -1.61 -21.57 -25.61
C SER A 618 -0.90 -22.91 -25.75
N ASN A 619 -0.43 -23.25 -26.96
CA ASN A 619 0.32 -24.49 -27.19
C ASN A 619 1.62 -24.54 -26.39
N PHE A 620 2.30 -23.40 -26.21
CA PHE A 620 3.50 -23.34 -25.36
C PHE A 620 3.19 -23.58 -23.89
N MET A 621 2.11 -23.01 -23.36
CA MET A 621 1.70 -23.22 -21.97
C MET A 621 1.29 -24.67 -21.74
N GLU A 622 0.53 -25.27 -22.66
CA GLU A 622 0.11 -26.68 -22.64
C GLU A 622 1.31 -27.65 -22.72
N ASP A 623 2.34 -27.29 -23.50
CA ASP A 623 3.59 -28.07 -23.57
C ASP A 623 4.32 -28.10 -22.22
N ILE A 624 4.19 -27.07 -21.38
CA ILE A 624 4.79 -27.07 -20.03
C ILE A 624 3.98 -27.98 -19.10
N MET A 625 2.70 -27.68 -18.93
CA MET A 625 1.72 -28.42 -18.13
C MET A 625 0.29 -28.13 -18.63
N PRO A 626 -0.70 -29.00 -18.36
CA PRO A 626 -2.07 -28.79 -18.82
C PRO A 626 -2.65 -27.43 -18.40
N LEU A 627 -3.46 -26.78 -19.26
CA LEU A 627 -4.09 -25.48 -18.98
C LEU A 627 -4.88 -25.49 -17.66
N GLU A 628 -5.55 -26.60 -17.33
CA GLU A 628 -6.28 -26.74 -16.07
C GLU A 628 -5.36 -26.70 -14.84
N GLU A 629 -4.13 -27.20 -14.95
CA GLU A 629 -3.14 -27.11 -13.87
C GLU A 629 -2.61 -25.69 -13.69
N TRP A 630 -2.47 -24.93 -14.79
CA TRP A 630 -2.18 -23.50 -14.70
C TRP A 630 -3.25 -22.74 -13.94
N LYS A 631 -4.54 -23.03 -14.18
CA LYS A 631 -5.65 -22.45 -13.42
C LYS A 631 -5.60 -22.85 -11.95
N ARG A 632 -5.38 -24.13 -11.67
CA ARG A 632 -5.36 -24.67 -10.29
C ARG A 632 -4.21 -24.11 -9.45
N LEU A 633 -3.04 -23.90 -10.06
CA LEU A 633 -1.83 -23.44 -9.37
C LEU A 633 -1.70 -21.91 -9.32
N TYR A 634 -2.52 -21.16 -10.07
CA TYR A 634 -2.42 -19.72 -10.10
C TYR A 634 -2.78 -19.07 -8.77
N THR A 635 -1.87 -18.23 -8.29
CA THR A 635 -2.12 -17.29 -7.18
C THR A 635 -1.58 -15.91 -7.57
N PRO A 636 -2.31 -14.80 -7.33
CA PRO A 636 -1.89 -13.46 -7.76
C PRO A 636 -0.58 -12.96 -7.13
N TYR A 637 -0.23 -13.52 -5.97
CA TYR A 637 0.87 -13.02 -5.12
C TYR A 637 2.07 -13.98 -5.06
N SER A 638 2.00 -15.15 -5.71
CA SER A 638 3.09 -16.12 -5.71
C SER A 638 3.19 -16.93 -7.00
N ALA A 639 4.41 -17.05 -7.53
CA ALA A 639 4.77 -18.03 -8.54
C ALA A 639 5.32 -19.35 -7.94
N ASP A 640 5.42 -19.48 -6.60
CA ASP A 640 5.92 -20.69 -5.94
C ASP A 640 5.19 -21.98 -6.35
N PRO A 641 3.85 -22.01 -6.51
CA PRO A 641 3.16 -23.26 -6.82
C PRO A 641 3.65 -23.92 -8.13
N TYR A 642 4.06 -23.13 -9.12
CA TYR A 642 4.63 -23.65 -10.38
C TYR A 642 6.05 -24.18 -10.24
N ILE A 643 6.75 -23.80 -9.18
CA ILE A 643 8.16 -24.14 -8.99
C ILE A 643 8.30 -25.30 -8.01
N PHE A 644 7.50 -25.31 -6.95
CA PHE A 644 7.69 -26.22 -5.82
C PHE A 644 6.52 -27.20 -5.59
N ASP A 645 5.29 -26.87 -6.03
CA ASP A 645 4.08 -27.61 -5.66
C ASP A 645 3.48 -28.44 -6.81
N ASN A 646 4.31 -28.82 -7.79
CA ASN A 646 3.87 -29.65 -8.91
C ASN A 646 4.94 -30.64 -9.38
N GLN A 647 4.50 -31.62 -10.16
CA GLN A 647 5.33 -32.71 -10.70
C GLN A 647 5.89 -32.43 -12.10
N TYR A 648 5.60 -31.26 -12.68
CA TYR A 648 6.00 -30.93 -14.05
C TYR A 648 7.40 -30.32 -14.10
N GLU A 649 8.11 -30.55 -15.20
CA GLU A 649 9.44 -30.01 -15.42
C GLU A 649 9.43 -28.51 -15.81
N TYR A 650 8.71 -27.68 -15.06
CA TYR A 650 8.46 -26.27 -15.34
C TYR A 650 9.75 -25.49 -15.64
N ILE A 651 10.73 -25.52 -14.73
CA ILE A 651 11.99 -24.77 -14.90
C ILE A 651 12.81 -25.31 -16.07
N ASN A 652 12.86 -26.63 -16.26
CA ASN A 652 13.67 -27.24 -17.31
C ASN A 652 13.12 -26.88 -18.70
N LYS A 653 11.79 -26.99 -18.91
CA LYS A 653 11.15 -26.61 -20.18
C LYS A 653 11.30 -25.12 -20.47
N LEU A 654 11.16 -24.25 -19.45
CA LEU A 654 11.42 -22.82 -19.62
C LEU A 654 12.88 -22.51 -19.96
N SER A 655 13.82 -23.27 -19.41
CA SER A 655 15.26 -23.09 -19.68
C SER A 655 15.64 -23.41 -21.13
N GLN A 656 14.80 -24.13 -21.87
CA GLN A 656 15.02 -24.46 -23.29
C GLN A 656 14.58 -23.36 -24.25
N LYS A 657 13.88 -22.32 -23.77
CA LYS A 657 13.40 -21.21 -24.61
C LYS A 657 14.31 -20.00 -24.56
N SER A 658 14.34 -19.26 -25.67
CA SER A 658 15.04 -17.98 -25.71
C SER A 658 14.25 -16.87 -25.00
N THR A 659 14.97 -15.89 -24.45
CA THR A 659 14.36 -14.70 -23.83
C THR A 659 13.45 -13.97 -24.80
N LYS A 660 13.81 -13.91 -26.09
CA LYS A 660 13.04 -13.24 -27.14
C LYS A 660 11.67 -13.90 -27.33
N GLU A 661 11.60 -15.23 -27.36
CA GLU A 661 10.35 -15.96 -27.55
C GLU A 661 9.39 -15.73 -26.37
N ILE A 662 9.86 -15.86 -25.13
CA ILE A 662 9.03 -15.67 -23.93
C ILE A 662 8.52 -14.23 -23.84
N LEU A 663 9.40 -13.24 -24.04
CA LEU A 663 8.98 -11.84 -24.00
C LEU A 663 8.00 -11.51 -25.14
N SER A 664 8.17 -12.10 -26.33
CA SER A 664 7.21 -11.91 -27.42
C SER A 664 5.83 -12.47 -27.07
N MET A 665 5.76 -13.65 -26.45
CA MET A 665 4.50 -14.23 -25.99
C MET A 665 3.86 -13.39 -24.88
N TYR A 666 4.65 -12.95 -23.90
CA TYR A 666 4.19 -12.08 -22.83
C TYR A 666 3.63 -10.76 -23.35
N LEU A 667 4.37 -10.07 -24.24
CA LEU A 667 3.93 -8.79 -24.81
C LEU A 667 2.68 -8.96 -25.69
N SER A 668 2.61 -10.02 -26.49
CA SER A 668 1.39 -10.33 -27.25
C SER A 668 0.19 -10.57 -26.33
N THR A 669 0.41 -11.21 -25.18
CA THR A 669 -0.63 -11.49 -24.19
C THR A 669 -1.07 -10.21 -23.46
N LEU A 670 -0.12 -9.33 -23.11
CA LEU A 670 -0.38 -8.01 -22.54
C LEU A 670 -1.20 -7.13 -23.48
N VAL A 671 -0.89 -7.11 -24.78
CA VAL A 671 -1.65 -6.31 -25.76
C VAL A 671 -3.09 -6.81 -25.89
N LYS A 672 -3.32 -8.12 -25.85
CA LYS A 672 -4.66 -8.72 -25.92
C LYS A 672 -5.46 -8.59 -24.62
N ASN A 673 -4.80 -8.71 -23.46
CA ASN A 673 -5.44 -8.75 -22.15
C ASN A 673 -4.78 -7.74 -21.17
N PRO A 674 -4.78 -6.44 -21.48
CA PRO A 674 -3.98 -5.46 -20.75
C PRO A 674 -4.37 -5.38 -19.27
N MET A 675 -5.66 -5.40 -18.97
CA MET A 675 -6.15 -5.28 -17.59
C MET A 675 -5.70 -6.46 -16.72
N VAL A 676 -5.81 -7.69 -17.22
CA VAL A 676 -5.43 -8.91 -16.49
C VAL A 676 -3.92 -8.93 -16.24
N VAL A 677 -3.11 -8.72 -17.28
CA VAL A 677 -1.64 -8.79 -17.14
C VAL A 677 -1.08 -7.64 -16.29
N ILE A 678 -1.67 -6.43 -16.36
CA ILE A 678 -1.27 -5.31 -15.49
C ILE A 678 -1.68 -5.57 -14.04
N SER A 679 -2.87 -6.14 -13.80
CA SER A 679 -3.34 -6.50 -12.45
C SER A 679 -2.43 -7.54 -11.81
N ASP A 680 -2.10 -8.61 -12.54
CA ASP A 680 -1.13 -9.63 -12.13
C ASP A 680 0.23 -9.01 -11.80
N ARG A 681 0.74 -8.14 -12.67
CA ARG A 681 2.04 -7.52 -12.45
C ARG A 681 2.02 -6.63 -11.20
N LEU A 682 0.95 -5.89 -10.95
CA LEU A 682 0.83 -5.07 -9.74
C LEU A 682 0.63 -5.92 -8.48
N ALA A 683 -0.11 -7.03 -8.54
CA ALA A 683 -0.24 -7.99 -7.45
C ALA A 683 1.12 -8.60 -7.09
N GLY A 684 1.89 -9.04 -8.07
CA GLY A 684 3.24 -9.57 -7.83
C GLY A 684 4.23 -8.52 -7.26
N LEU A 685 3.97 -7.22 -7.45
CA LEU A 685 4.77 -6.12 -6.90
C LEU A 685 4.17 -5.52 -5.62
N ASN A 686 3.14 -6.11 -5.04
CA ASN A 686 2.32 -5.51 -3.99
C ASN A 686 3.15 -4.94 -2.83
N LEU A 687 4.15 -5.67 -2.33
CA LEU A 687 5.01 -5.18 -1.24
C LEU A 687 5.79 -3.88 -1.55
N ILE A 688 6.15 -3.62 -2.80
CA ILE A 688 6.93 -2.44 -3.20
C ILE A 688 6.05 -1.19 -3.16
N TRP A 689 4.88 -1.22 -3.80
CA TRP A 689 4.12 0.00 -4.08
C TRP A 689 2.91 0.19 -3.17
N ASP A 690 2.31 -0.88 -2.64
CA ASP A 690 1.07 -0.79 -1.87
C ASP A 690 1.34 -0.54 -0.39
N VAL A 691 0.72 0.52 0.12
CA VAL A 691 0.82 0.94 1.52
C VAL A 691 0.13 -0.09 2.42
N THR A 692 -0.99 -0.66 1.98
CA THR A 692 -1.78 -1.60 2.77
C THR A 692 -1.62 -3.03 2.25
N GLN A 693 -1.92 -4.03 3.08
CA GLN A 693 -1.91 -5.42 2.61
C GLN A 693 -3.33 -5.79 2.13
N PRO A 694 -3.52 -6.25 0.88
CA PRO A 694 -4.77 -6.87 0.46
C PRO A 694 -5.13 -8.07 1.34
N ALA A 695 -6.42 -8.37 1.49
CA ALA A 695 -6.90 -9.45 2.36
C ALA A 695 -6.44 -10.85 1.91
N ASP A 696 -6.33 -11.05 0.60
CA ASP A 696 -5.88 -12.28 -0.04
C ASP A 696 -4.36 -12.32 -0.29
N ALA A 697 -3.64 -11.23 0.02
CA ALA A 697 -2.19 -11.18 -0.06
C ALA A 697 -1.53 -11.70 1.22
N TYR A 698 -0.35 -12.28 1.07
CA TYR A 698 0.52 -12.63 2.20
C TYR A 698 1.74 -11.70 2.27
N ASN A 699 2.47 -11.76 3.38
CA ASN A 699 3.76 -11.09 3.54
C ASN A 699 4.62 -11.92 4.51
N ASN A 700 5.68 -12.54 3.99
CA ASN A 700 6.69 -13.20 4.81
C ASN A 700 7.60 -12.12 5.42
N LYS A 701 7.23 -11.65 6.61
CA LYS A 701 7.82 -10.45 7.25
C LYS A 701 9.23 -10.70 7.77
N TYR A 702 9.42 -11.79 8.51
CA TYR A 702 10.70 -12.15 9.12
C TYR A 702 10.79 -13.66 9.34
N SER A 703 12.03 -14.18 9.37
CA SER A 703 12.31 -15.53 9.85
C SER A 703 12.56 -15.48 11.35
N ASN A 704 11.89 -16.35 12.11
CA ASN A 704 12.12 -16.51 13.54
C ASN A 704 12.33 -18.00 13.84
N GLY A 705 13.53 -18.32 14.30
CA GLY A 705 13.91 -19.68 14.65
C GLY A 705 14.97 -20.26 13.74
N VAL A 706 15.13 -21.58 13.86
CA VAL A 706 16.03 -22.38 13.04
C VAL A 706 15.16 -23.43 12.35
N TYR A 707 15.16 -23.41 11.02
CA TYR A 707 14.44 -24.39 10.22
C TYR A 707 14.91 -25.81 10.55
N GLU A 708 13.98 -26.78 10.52
CA GLU A 708 14.31 -28.18 10.80
C GLU A 708 15.43 -28.67 9.87
N ASN A 709 16.43 -29.32 10.44
CA ASN A 709 17.64 -29.70 9.70
C ASN A 709 18.31 -30.93 10.32
N ASP A 710 19.05 -31.62 9.45
CA ASP A 710 19.93 -32.76 9.74
C ASP A 710 21.35 -32.34 10.20
N MET A 711 21.60 -31.04 10.31
CA MET A 711 22.90 -30.45 10.69
C MET A 711 23.06 -30.26 12.19
N GLY A 712 22.04 -30.59 13.00
CA GLY A 712 22.03 -30.41 14.45
C GLY A 712 21.95 -28.95 14.90
N LEU A 713 21.63 -28.02 13.99
CA LEU A 713 21.45 -26.61 14.33
C LEU A 713 20.10 -26.43 15.02
N VAL A 714 20.10 -25.90 16.24
CA VAL A 714 18.89 -25.65 17.03
C VAL A 714 18.90 -24.25 17.63
N ARG A 715 17.71 -23.67 17.81
CA ARG A 715 17.54 -22.45 18.60
C ARG A 715 17.82 -22.78 20.06
N HIS A 716 18.54 -21.91 20.77
CA HIS A 716 18.72 -21.98 22.22
C HIS A 716 17.93 -20.83 22.89
N PRO A 717 16.65 -21.05 23.28
CA PRO A 717 15.83 -20.00 23.86
C PRO A 717 16.40 -19.49 25.19
N ASN A 718 16.24 -18.20 25.43
CA ASN A 718 16.60 -17.52 26.67
C ASN A 718 15.61 -16.38 26.95
N SER A 719 15.79 -15.67 28.08
CA SER A 719 14.89 -14.60 28.48
C SER A 719 14.75 -13.48 27.44
N LEU A 720 15.78 -13.23 26.62
CA LEU A 720 15.71 -12.24 25.55
C LEU A 720 14.93 -12.76 24.33
N THR A 721 14.92 -14.06 24.08
CA THR A 721 14.17 -14.68 22.98
C THR A 721 12.69 -14.30 23.08
N SER A 722 12.05 -14.57 24.21
CA SER A 722 10.62 -14.25 24.41
C SER A 722 10.34 -12.75 24.32
N PHE A 723 11.25 -11.91 24.83
CA PHE A 723 11.11 -10.46 24.77
C PHE A 723 11.13 -9.93 23.33
N PHE A 724 12.14 -10.30 22.54
CA PHE A 724 12.26 -9.83 21.16
C PHE A 724 11.22 -10.46 20.23
N THR A 725 10.86 -11.73 20.43
CA THR A 725 9.74 -12.35 19.69
C THR A 725 8.43 -11.62 19.96
N ALA A 726 8.11 -11.28 21.21
CA ALA A 726 6.89 -10.52 21.51
C ALA A 726 6.87 -9.11 20.86
N ILE A 727 8.03 -8.45 20.75
CA ILE A 727 8.15 -7.17 20.02
C ILE A 727 7.90 -7.38 18.53
N LEU A 728 8.49 -8.42 17.93
CA LEU A 728 8.30 -8.75 16.51
C LEU A 728 6.83 -9.06 16.22
N ASP A 729 6.20 -9.90 17.03
CA ASP A 729 4.78 -10.27 16.89
C ASP A 729 3.88 -9.04 16.94
N ARG A 730 4.08 -8.16 17.93
CA ARG A 730 3.33 -6.91 18.06
C ARG A 730 3.55 -5.98 16.87
N ALA A 731 4.78 -5.87 16.40
CA ALA A 731 5.11 -5.06 15.23
C ALA A 731 4.50 -5.63 13.93
N SER A 732 4.36 -6.95 13.82
CA SER A 732 3.79 -7.60 12.64
C SER A 732 2.27 -7.67 12.63
N GLN A 733 1.63 -7.79 13.79
CA GLN A 733 0.17 -7.95 13.91
C GLN A 733 -0.58 -6.62 13.95
N ASN A 734 0.09 -5.51 14.30
CA ASN A 734 -0.53 -4.19 14.29
C ASN A 734 -0.49 -3.58 12.88
N ASP A 735 -1.64 -3.19 12.33
CA ASP A 735 -1.73 -2.65 10.96
C ASP A 735 -0.85 -1.42 10.72
N MET A 736 -0.81 -0.46 11.66
CA MET A 736 0.03 0.73 11.50
C MET A 736 1.52 0.38 11.51
N LEU A 737 1.94 -0.48 12.44
CA LEU A 737 3.34 -0.91 12.51
C LEU A 737 3.72 -1.79 11.31
N ASN A 738 2.76 -2.54 10.77
CA ASN A 738 2.93 -3.31 9.54
C ASN A 738 3.24 -2.42 8.34
N ILE A 739 2.49 -1.33 8.16
CA ILE A 739 2.73 -0.33 7.11
C ILE A 739 4.14 0.27 7.24
N ILE A 740 4.58 0.55 8.48
CA ILE A 740 5.84 1.26 8.73
C ILE A 740 7.05 0.32 8.64
N PHE A 741 6.98 -0.90 9.15
CA PHE A 741 8.16 -1.76 9.32
C PHE A 741 8.26 -2.89 8.30
N TRP A 742 7.16 -3.30 7.68
CA TRP A 742 7.09 -4.54 6.90
C TRP A 742 6.56 -4.34 5.47
N ARG A 743 6.40 -3.10 5.01
CA ARG A 743 5.94 -2.76 3.65
C ARG A 743 6.74 -1.62 3.03
N GLY A 744 6.79 -1.58 1.70
CA GLY A 744 7.55 -0.61 0.91
C GLY A 744 6.74 0.61 0.45
N GLY A 745 5.44 0.46 0.24
CA GLY A 745 4.59 1.48 -0.41
C GLY A 745 4.69 2.88 0.22
N LEU A 746 4.72 2.98 1.56
CA LEU A 746 4.90 4.26 2.25
C LEU A 746 6.27 4.89 1.91
N TYR A 747 7.34 4.09 1.89
CA TYR A 747 8.68 4.58 1.57
C TYR A 747 8.78 5.00 0.11
N MET A 748 8.13 4.30 -0.82
CA MET A 748 8.07 4.70 -2.23
C MET A 748 7.43 6.08 -2.42
N ILE A 749 6.33 6.37 -1.72
CA ILE A 749 5.72 7.72 -1.69
C ILE A 749 6.73 8.75 -1.18
N LEU A 750 7.37 8.47 -0.03
CA LEU A 750 8.32 9.40 0.57
C LEU A 750 9.57 9.61 -0.31
N PHE A 751 10.03 8.59 -1.02
CA PHE A 751 11.13 8.70 -1.98
C PHE A 751 10.77 9.61 -3.16
N LEU A 752 9.58 9.45 -3.74
CA LEU A 752 9.11 10.32 -4.82
C LEU A 752 9.01 11.78 -4.35
N LEU A 753 8.54 12.03 -3.13
CA LEU A 753 8.51 13.37 -2.54
C LEU A 753 9.92 13.95 -2.30
N LEU A 754 10.89 13.12 -1.91
CA LEU A 754 12.29 13.56 -1.78
C LEU A 754 12.95 13.84 -3.13
N ILE A 755 12.66 13.02 -4.16
CA ILE A 755 13.10 13.28 -5.54
C ILE A 755 12.50 14.59 -6.05
N TYR A 756 11.21 14.82 -5.80
CA TYR A 756 10.54 16.07 -6.11
C TYR A 756 11.16 17.26 -5.37
N TYR A 757 11.50 17.10 -4.09
CA TYR A 757 12.22 18.13 -3.34
C TYR A 757 13.58 18.47 -3.98
N CYS A 758 14.36 17.47 -4.36
CA CYS A 758 15.62 17.70 -5.08
C CYS A 758 15.40 18.42 -6.42
N PHE A 759 14.32 18.07 -7.14
CA PHE A 759 13.94 18.72 -8.40
C PHE A 759 13.60 20.20 -8.22
N ILE A 760 12.75 20.57 -7.27
CA ILE A 760 12.38 21.98 -7.03
C ILE A 760 13.55 22.81 -6.48
N ARG A 761 14.53 22.16 -5.83
CA ARG A 761 15.76 22.79 -5.31
C ARG A 761 16.92 22.76 -6.29
N LYS A 762 16.74 22.23 -7.49
CA LYS A 762 17.78 22.05 -8.52
C LYS A 762 19.02 21.29 -8.02
N MET A 763 18.83 20.34 -7.10
CA MET A 763 19.91 19.54 -6.52
C MET A 763 20.27 18.37 -7.46
N ASN A 764 20.67 18.66 -8.70
CA ASN A 764 20.75 17.68 -9.79
C ASN A 764 21.72 16.52 -9.52
N ASN A 765 22.80 16.75 -8.76
CA ASN A 765 23.74 15.68 -8.42
C ASN A 765 23.12 14.63 -7.46
N MET A 766 22.04 14.98 -6.75
CA MET A 766 21.37 14.08 -5.82
C MET A 766 20.72 12.88 -6.50
N TYR A 767 20.33 13.00 -7.77
CA TYR A 767 19.75 11.87 -8.52
C TYR A 767 20.72 10.69 -8.60
N LEU A 768 22.04 10.95 -8.62
CA LEU A 768 23.04 9.89 -8.54
C LEU A 768 22.93 9.12 -7.22
N VAL A 769 22.66 9.79 -6.10
CA VAL A 769 22.56 9.17 -4.78
C VAL A 769 21.29 8.32 -4.63
N PHE A 770 20.21 8.67 -5.34
CA PHE A 770 19.00 7.84 -5.44
C PHE A 770 19.16 6.62 -6.34
N LEU A 771 20.17 6.60 -7.22
CA LEU A 771 20.29 5.59 -8.28
C LEU A 771 20.31 4.14 -7.76
N PRO A 772 21.04 3.76 -6.69
CA PRO A 772 21.04 2.38 -6.21
C PRO A 772 19.64 1.90 -5.79
N LEU A 773 18.86 2.77 -5.16
CA LEU A 773 17.49 2.51 -4.76
C LEU A 773 16.59 2.34 -5.99
N VAL A 774 16.56 3.34 -6.89
CA VAL A 774 15.69 3.34 -8.07
C VAL A 774 16.00 2.16 -8.99
N ALA A 775 17.29 1.87 -9.22
CA ALA A 775 17.70 0.76 -10.05
C ALA A 775 17.32 -0.61 -9.44
N ASN A 776 17.36 -0.75 -8.12
CA ASN A 776 16.94 -1.99 -7.47
C ASN A 776 15.41 -2.16 -7.51
N VAL A 777 14.64 -1.08 -7.32
CA VAL A 777 13.18 -1.10 -7.52
C VAL A 777 12.85 -1.53 -8.95
N LEU A 778 13.48 -0.93 -9.96
CA LEU A 778 13.29 -1.32 -11.37
C LEU A 778 13.66 -2.79 -11.61
N SER A 779 14.72 -3.28 -10.98
CA SER A 779 15.09 -4.69 -11.09
C SER A 779 14.02 -5.63 -10.53
N LEU A 780 13.44 -5.28 -9.38
CA LEU A 780 12.37 -6.06 -8.77
C LEU A 780 11.06 -5.93 -9.55
N SER A 781 10.76 -4.76 -10.12
CA SER A 781 9.57 -4.57 -10.99
C SER A 781 9.49 -5.56 -12.15
N VAL A 782 10.65 -6.05 -12.62
CA VAL A 782 10.73 -7.02 -13.72
C VAL A 782 10.74 -8.47 -13.23
N SER A 783 11.24 -8.74 -12.03
CA SER A 783 11.60 -10.11 -11.59
C SER A 783 10.82 -10.65 -10.39
N MET A 784 10.27 -9.78 -9.54
CA MET A 784 9.61 -10.19 -8.30
C MET A 784 8.27 -10.87 -8.62
N ALA A 785 7.96 -11.98 -7.94
CA ALA A 785 6.69 -12.70 -8.05
C ALA A 785 6.30 -13.35 -6.71
N TRP A 786 6.78 -12.79 -5.60
CA TRP A 786 6.66 -13.35 -4.25
C TRP A 786 6.56 -12.23 -3.22
N GLN A 787 5.80 -12.44 -2.15
CA GLN A 787 5.62 -11.44 -1.10
C GLN A 787 6.49 -11.75 0.13
N ASP A 788 7.80 -11.52 -0.01
CA ASP A 788 8.78 -11.64 1.07
C ASP A 788 9.45 -10.29 1.36
N TYR A 789 9.34 -9.82 2.60
CA TYR A 789 9.85 -8.52 3.03
C TYR A 789 11.36 -8.39 2.80
N ARG A 790 12.11 -9.50 2.86
CA ARG A 790 13.57 -9.47 2.67
C ARG A 790 13.99 -8.84 1.33
N TYR A 791 13.15 -8.94 0.29
CA TYR A 791 13.43 -8.37 -1.02
C TYR A 791 13.31 -6.85 -1.06
N ILE A 792 12.43 -6.26 -0.23
CA ILE A 792 12.17 -4.82 -0.16
C ILE A 792 12.78 -4.12 1.04
N TYR A 793 13.46 -4.87 1.92
CA TYR A 793 14.09 -4.35 3.13
C TYR A 793 15.02 -3.14 2.87
N PHE A 794 15.65 -3.08 1.70
CA PHE A 794 16.50 -1.97 1.28
C PHE A 794 15.79 -0.61 1.25
N GLU A 795 14.48 -0.57 1.03
CA GLU A 795 13.70 0.68 1.00
C GLU A 795 13.70 1.36 2.37
N PHE A 796 13.29 0.62 3.41
CA PHE A 796 13.36 1.07 4.80
C PHE A 796 14.81 1.44 5.18
N PHE A 797 15.75 0.55 4.82
CA PHE A 797 17.15 0.64 5.22
C PHE A 797 17.83 1.90 4.66
N ILE A 798 17.51 2.31 3.44
CA ILE A 798 18.14 3.45 2.76
C ILE A 798 17.43 4.78 3.05
N PHE A 799 16.11 4.76 3.30
CA PHE A 799 15.29 5.97 3.42
C PHE A 799 15.85 7.02 4.37
N PHE A 800 16.16 6.64 5.61
CA PHE A 800 16.61 7.59 6.64
C PHE A 800 17.96 8.23 6.31
N PHE A 801 18.84 7.51 5.60
CA PHE A 801 20.13 8.04 5.16
C PHE A 801 19.99 9.03 4.00
N LEU A 802 19.09 8.75 3.06
CA LEU A 802 18.76 9.70 1.98
C LEU A 802 18.10 10.96 2.52
N LEU A 803 17.12 10.83 3.42
CA LEU A 803 16.49 11.95 4.10
C LEU A 803 17.52 12.79 4.86
N GLY A 804 18.36 12.17 5.68
CA GLY A 804 19.44 12.83 6.39
C GLY A 804 20.42 13.52 5.44
N PHE A 805 20.82 12.86 4.36
CA PHE A 805 21.74 13.43 3.38
C PHE A 805 21.14 14.65 2.67
N ILE A 806 19.86 14.63 2.28
CA ILE A 806 19.19 15.80 1.70
C ILE A 806 19.14 16.97 2.68
N ILE A 807 18.79 16.71 3.94
CA ILE A 807 18.70 17.75 4.97
C ILE A 807 20.07 18.40 5.20
N TYR A 808 21.15 17.61 5.25
CA TYR A 808 22.47 18.09 5.66
C TYR A 808 23.42 18.43 4.50
N ASN A 809 23.19 17.94 3.29
CA ASN A 809 24.05 18.23 2.14
C ASN A 809 23.84 19.66 1.63
N ASN A 810 24.93 20.40 1.45
CA ASN A 810 24.91 21.79 1.02
C ASN A 810 25.40 21.91 -0.44
N ASP A 811 24.68 21.35 -1.40
CA ASP A 811 25.08 21.41 -2.82
C ASP A 811 24.69 22.73 -3.53
N GLN A 812 24.49 23.82 -2.79
CA GLN A 812 24.23 25.17 -3.36
C GLN A 812 25.51 25.89 -3.84
N THR A 813 26.40 25.16 -4.51
CA THR A 813 27.51 25.78 -5.30
C THR A 813 27.23 25.73 -6.79
N ALA A 814 25.98 25.98 -7.18
CA ALA A 814 25.59 26.21 -8.57
C ALA A 814 24.62 27.40 -8.59
N GLU A 815 25.13 28.57 -9.00
CA GLU A 815 24.42 29.80 -9.48
C GLU A 815 25.10 31.14 -9.07
N ASN A 816 26.35 31.14 -8.60
CA ASN A 816 27.20 32.37 -8.60
C ASN A 816 28.56 32.11 -9.30
N ALA A 817 28.51 31.61 -10.54
CA ALA A 817 29.61 31.65 -11.49
C ALA A 817 29.07 31.91 -12.88
#